data_AF-A0A0S7Y5B2-F1
#
_entry.id   AF-A0A0S7Y5B2-F1
#
_cell.length_a   1.000
_cell.length_b   1.000
_cell.length_c   1.000
_cell.angle_alpha   90.00
_cell.angle_beta   90.00
_cell.angle_gamma   90.00
#
_symmetry.space_group_name_H-M   'P 1'
#
loop_
_entity.id
_entity.type
_entity.pdbx_description
1 polymer ?
#
loop_
_entity_poly.entity_id
_entity_poly.type
_entity_poly.pdbx_seq_one_letter_code
_entity_poly.pdbx_strand_id
1 'polypeptide(L)'
;MCSLSPDNFIKSWNIIIEEFDPKTLSYLDSAGRWKKNPGTMRDCISNELLYYLWKLGEEERTFFIRKALSVFLRDNFWLIAKKIVWILHMNPEINPNDLTEDEIDNSIIQFYATNIPSKRRYPILIILETLGWVVAYEAFRLNSNLRVPSWDSKVKVQQQEYTKHLQSMTNLIDRLSIRKEDMRFISDIMEHLNTTCPEFLGDIPQVIAEEHILTQKIHHLLEKARDEEKKEGILPLIIEKILPPMGIATQTSPALLRPCLRLLQDNTVEIESGIQYNASVILSILQDPRSTETLLKATESFPLIFSKIRENFIYTLGNLRERKAVKLITKVLEEADELVLTSGQGEKTFCLLLEQKEEAILALGKIGLESLQSLLTLIKYGEHPSPKLQTCLAWALGEIGKFQKDSCGGVSADIIITLLKLLKTKYKMVFEESVNALKKIDMPEFIHSLYLYNVGAVNILGLKPSQKGLYELSETVHFLIRQKGRAIIAVNGDSGTGKTYFCQSLVNGFGNIRPNEILYLMRDRKKDQKIFNRILGLKWLKKSIDPVYYHDYPFSEEEDNPEEFLSQFLEENSNIKLIILDGCRDRDYFQRVIDLFYFRDKLDVEVNFRATLSTRRFNLEERELALESVRTHLSFLEEPALEDTHIYREGKAILYDLDNSISCRLNKEEIQELFKRERIESWGDLIRIGDFKRESHLLKTYSGTLSLQKSPSTSKIYKLEKVKHEPLSHEERKFRMDLNKDIANEPHLIGIIEMNDLKPKQIRFYAQDQIAGLGKEGAVFIITFLDNRIFHTNIGRSRGFTLFGRKIFAINLKGECAVINFERNEKIRLAKTDSPALVCTALSTDKVITGHEDGSIRIWNFDENTIHVLEGHSQPILALASDYFGGIYSTSSDCFLKKWDLKKGLVSFISGFNGNISHIKFSSYRKILLVTKHNSRSGQKETCLENIIILDLEDLTFHSFPSPMKKALTSVNVHFDGRIIATYALSNEKKNETLVIISPSQKSWEFQILDSHGKDTEDCLIMGPKLITCGTEVDGSHTVRVLGTDVYVRTELNKLIALSDRRS
;
A
#
# COMPACT_ATOMS: atom_id res chain seq x y z
N MET A 1 -42.06 -37.78 35.76
CA MET A 1 -40.59 -37.99 35.68
C MET A 1 -39.86 -36.70 35.30
N CYS A 2 -40.05 -35.62 36.05
CA CYS A 2 -39.31 -34.36 35.86
C CYS A 2 -38.19 -34.27 36.91
N SER A 3 -37.00 -34.77 36.57
CA SER A 3 -35.81 -34.55 37.41
C SER A 3 -34.56 -34.38 36.56
N LEU A 4 -34.65 -33.58 35.49
CA LEU A 4 -33.45 -32.92 34.96
C LEU A 4 -33.28 -31.66 35.81
N SER A 5 -32.37 -31.69 36.78
CA SER A 5 -31.88 -30.45 37.36
C SER A 5 -31.39 -29.53 36.22
N PRO A 6 -31.55 -28.19 36.33
CA PRO A 6 -31.09 -27.26 35.30
C PRO A 6 -29.64 -27.51 34.88
N ASP A 7 -28.80 -27.95 35.82
CA ASP A 7 -27.39 -28.29 35.58
C ASP A 7 -27.22 -29.59 34.75
N ASN A 8 -28.07 -30.60 34.96
CA ASN A 8 -28.05 -31.83 34.16
C ASN A 8 -28.58 -31.60 32.74
N PHE A 9 -29.51 -30.65 32.57
CA PHE A 9 -30.03 -30.24 31.27
C PHE A 9 -28.95 -29.54 30.41
N ILE A 10 -28.21 -28.59 31.01
CA ILE A 10 -27.10 -27.89 30.36
C ILE A 10 -25.99 -28.88 29.97
N LYS A 11 -25.59 -29.76 30.90
CA LYS A 11 -24.58 -30.80 30.62
C LYS A 11 -24.95 -31.67 29.43
N SER A 12 -26.23 -32.00 29.29
CA SER A 12 -26.70 -32.88 28.21
C SER A 12 -26.72 -32.18 26.84
N TRP A 13 -27.00 -30.87 26.78
CA TRP A 13 -26.82 -30.07 25.56
C TRP A 13 -25.36 -29.90 25.18
N ASN A 14 -24.48 -29.65 26.16
CA ASN A 14 -23.05 -29.53 25.91
C ASN A 14 -22.47 -30.81 25.28
N ILE A 15 -22.91 -32.00 25.70
CA ILE A 15 -22.51 -33.28 25.08
C ILE A 15 -22.89 -33.34 23.58
N ILE A 16 -24.10 -32.89 23.20
CA ILE A 16 -24.53 -32.90 21.79
C ILE A 16 -23.73 -31.89 20.97
N ILE A 17 -23.40 -30.74 21.55
CA ILE A 17 -22.62 -29.70 20.88
C ILE A 17 -21.14 -30.12 20.75
N GLU A 18 -20.61 -30.89 21.70
CA GLU A 18 -19.28 -31.51 21.61
C GLU A 18 -19.22 -32.61 20.54
N GLU A 19 -20.32 -33.33 20.29
CA GLU A 19 -20.43 -34.33 19.21
C GLU A 19 -20.65 -33.71 17.82
N PHE A 20 -21.07 -32.44 17.73
CA PHE A 20 -21.31 -31.75 16.46
C PHE A 20 -20.01 -31.47 15.71
N ASP A 21 -19.96 -31.80 14.42
CA ASP A 21 -18.81 -31.51 13.57
C ASP A 21 -19.04 -30.20 12.78
N PRO A 22 -18.40 -29.08 13.18
CA PRO A 22 -18.60 -27.76 12.56
C PRO A 22 -17.93 -27.65 11.18
N LYS A 23 -17.14 -28.64 10.76
CA LYS A 23 -16.44 -28.64 9.47
C LYS A 23 -17.23 -29.30 8.34
N THR A 24 -18.43 -29.77 8.67
CA THR A 24 -19.31 -30.53 7.78
C THR A 24 -20.74 -30.03 7.92
N LEU A 25 -21.56 -30.27 6.91
CA LEU A 25 -23.01 -30.05 6.99
C LEU A 25 -23.67 -31.17 7.81
N SER A 26 -23.22 -31.37 9.05
CA SER A 26 -23.75 -32.38 9.98
C SER A 26 -25.06 -31.90 10.61
N TYR A 27 -26.02 -32.80 10.76
CA TYR A 27 -27.29 -32.49 11.43
C TYR A 27 -27.77 -33.71 12.19
N LEU A 28 -28.68 -33.47 13.13
CA LEU A 28 -29.29 -34.52 13.90
C LEU A 28 -30.64 -34.87 13.26
N ASP A 29 -30.80 -36.10 12.77
CA ASP A 29 -32.06 -36.52 12.15
C ASP A 29 -33.18 -36.67 13.19
N SER A 30 -34.41 -36.94 12.75
CA SER A 30 -35.56 -37.03 13.66
C SER A 30 -35.50 -38.20 14.64
N ALA A 31 -34.68 -39.22 14.33
CA ALA A 31 -34.42 -40.34 15.22
C ALA A 31 -33.23 -40.07 16.17
N GLY A 32 -32.65 -38.88 16.17
CA GLY A 32 -31.51 -38.50 16.99
C GLY A 32 -30.17 -39.04 16.51
N ARG A 33 -30.04 -39.40 15.22
CA ARG A 33 -28.81 -39.92 14.62
C ARG A 33 -28.08 -38.82 13.83
N TRP A 34 -26.76 -38.79 13.94
CA TRP A 34 -25.92 -37.89 13.16
C TRP A 34 -25.93 -38.27 11.66
N LYS A 35 -26.35 -37.34 10.81
CA LYS A 35 -26.30 -37.42 9.35
C LYS A 35 -25.56 -36.22 8.76
N LYS A 36 -25.22 -36.31 7.47
CA LYS A 36 -24.55 -35.24 6.71
C LYS A 36 -25.40 -34.83 5.51
N ASN A 37 -25.17 -33.62 5.01
CA ASN A 37 -25.84 -33.03 3.84
C ASN A 37 -27.36 -32.91 4.03
N PRO A 38 -27.84 -31.86 4.72
CA PRO A 38 -29.25 -31.67 4.98
C PRO A 38 -30.02 -31.53 3.67
N GLY A 39 -31.09 -32.31 3.53
CA GLY A 39 -31.94 -32.34 2.33
C GLY A 39 -33.27 -31.64 2.53
N THR A 40 -33.86 -31.77 3.72
CA THR A 40 -35.14 -31.14 4.06
C THR A 40 -34.95 -29.84 4.83
N MET A 41 -35.97 -28.98 4.84
CA MET A 41 -35.96 -27.73 5.61
C MET A 41 -35.68 -27.98 7.10
N ARG A 42 -36.23 -29.06 7.67
CA ARG A 42 -35.99 -29.46 9.07
C ARG A 42 -34.53 -29.84 9.32
N ASP A 43 -33.89 -30.52 8.37
CA ASP A 43 -32.46 -30.86 8.48
C ASP A 43 -31.57 -29.61 8.37
N CYS A 44 -31.92 -28.67 7.48
CA CYS A 44 -31.22 -27.38 7.37
C CYS A 44 -31.32 -26.58 8.66
N ILE A 45 -32.51 -26.55 9.28
CA ILE A 45 -32.76 -25.91 10.57
C ILE A 45 -31.93 -26.60 11.66
N SER A 46 -31.92 -27.93 11.73
CA SER A 46 -31.08 -28.65 12.70
C SER A 46 -29.59 -28.29 12.56
N ASN A 47 -29.05 -28.21 11.34
CA ASN A 47 -27.68 -27.78 11.13
C ASN A 47 -27.44 -26.32 11.55
N GLU A 48 -28.32 -25.37 11.18
CA GLU A 48 -28.16 -23.96 11.59
C GLU A 48 -28.23 -23.77 13.10
N LEU A 49 -29.15 -24.46 13.77
CA LEU A 49 -29.32 -24.38 15.21
C LEU A 49 -28.10 -24.91 15.96
N LEU A 50 -27.60 -26.08 15.56
CA LEU A 50 -26.42 -26.67 16.18
C LEU A 50 -25.16 -25.85 15.89
N TYR A 51 -25.05 -25.28 14.69
CA TYR A 51 -23.95 -24.40 14.33
C TYR A 51 -23.97 -23.08 15.12
N TYR A 52 -25.16 -22.46 15.26
CA TYR A 52 -25.33 -21.27 16.09
C TYR A 52 -24.93 -21.53 17.54
N LEU A 53 -25.40 -22.64 18.13
CA LEU A 53 -25.07 -23.05 19.49
C LEU A 53 -23.58 -23.38 19.68
N TRP A 54 -22.93 -23.93 18.65
CA TRP A 54 -21.49 -24.20 18.66
C TRP A 54 -20.67 -22.90 18.58
N LYS A 55 -21.15 -21.90 17.84
CA LYS A 55 -20.46 -20.62 17.64
C LYS A 55 -20.47 -19.72 18.88
N LEU A 56 -21.50 -19.85 19.74
CA LEU A 56 -21.61 -19.08 20.99
C LEU A 56 -20.49 -19.43 21.99
N GLY A 57 -20.03 -18.43 22.74
CA GLY A 57 -19.11 -18.65 23.85
C GLY A 57 -19.73 -19.52 24.96
N GLU A 58 -18.92 -20.15 25.81
CA GLU A 58 -19.43 -21.09 26.82
C GLU A 58 -20.45 -20.44 27.78
N GLU A 59 -20.22 -19.19 28.20
CA GLU A 59 -21.13 -18.43 29.06
C GLU A 59 -22.43 -18.05 28.34
N GLU A 60 -22.35 -17.54 27.10
CA GLU A 60 -23.50 -17.16 26.27
C GLU A 60 -24.35 -18.36 25.91
N ARG A 61 -23.72 -19.48 25.55
CA ARG A 61 -24.38 -20.75 25.26
C ARG A 61 -25.11 -21.28 26.49
N THR A 62 -24.47 -21.23 27.66
CA THR A 62 -25.09 -21.65 28.92
C THR A 62 -26.27 -20.75 29.28
N PHE A 63 -26.13 -19.44 29.08
CA PHE A 63 -27.21 -18.47 29.25
C PHE A 63 -28.38 -18.78 28.30
N PHE A 64 -28.11 -19.00 27.01
CA PHE A 64 -29.10 -19.35 26.00
C PHE A 64 -29.85 -20.63 26.38
N ILE A 65 -29.13 -21.72 26.65
CA ILE A 65 -29.75 -23.01 27.03
C ILE A 65 -30.59 -22.85 28.31
N ARG A 66 -30.12 -22.06 29.29
CA ARG A 66 -30.81 -21.88 30.57
C ARG A 66 -32.02 -20.96 30.48
N LYS A 67 -31.98 -19.91 29.67
CA LYS A 67 -33.03 -18.86 29.62
C LYS A 67 -33.98 -19.00 28.44
N ALA A 68 -33.47 -19.35 27.26
CA ALA A 68 -34.27 -19.49 26.05
C ALA A 68 -34.95 -20.86 26.00
N LEU A 69 -34.22 -21.95 26.27
CA LEU A 69 -34.75 -23.31 26.15
C LEU A 69 -35.52 -23.82 27.38
N SER A 70 -35.42 -23.13 28.53
CA SER A 70 -36.13 -23.55 29.75
C SER A 70 -37.64 -23.32 29.72
N VAL A 71 -38.17 -22.55 28.76
CA VAL A 71 -39.64 -22.43 28.54
C VAL A 71 -40.26 -23.77 28.22
N PHE A 72 -39.57 -24.57 27.40
CA PHE A 72 -40.03 -25.91 27.03
C PHE A 72 -40.06 -26.87 28.21
N LEU A 73 -39.41 -26.55 29.34
CA LEU A 73 -39.42 -27.36 30.56
C LEU A 73 -40.59 -27.01 31.51
N ARG A 74 -41.41 -26.00 31.20
CA ARG A 74 -42.64 -25.70 31.96
C ARG A 74 -43.72 -26.71 31.60
N ASP A 75 -44.45 -27.22 32.59
CA ASP A 75 -45.39 -28.36 32.43
C ASP A 75 -46.37 -28.19 31.24
N ASN A 76 -46.94 -27.01 31.04
CA ASN A 76 -47.87 -26.75 29.92
C ASN A 76 -47.16 -26.81 28.55
N PHE A 77 -45.99 -26.20 28.40
CA PHE A 77 -45.23 -26.19 27.13
C PHE A 77 -44.60 -27.55 26.83
N TRP A 78 -44.18 -28.26 27.88
CA TRP A 78 -43.60 -29.60 27.77
C TRP A 78 -44.60 -30.62 27.23
N LEU A 79 -45.85 -30.57 27.69
CA LEU A 79 -46.91 -31.45 27.19
C LEU A 79 -47.21 -31.18 25.70
N ILE A 80 -47.29 -29.90 25.30
CA ILE A 80 -47.50 -29.52 23.90
C ILE A 80 -46.31 -29.96 23.03
N ALA A 81 -45.07 -29.77 23.53
CA ALA A 81 -43.85 -30.22 22.87
C ALA A 81 -43.85 -31.73 22.59
N LYS A 82 -44.24 -32.56 23.57
CA LYS A 82 -44.41 -34.01 23.39
C LYS A 82 -45.46 -34.33 22.32
N LYS A 83 -46.61 -33.68 22.36
CA LYS A 83 -47.70 -33.92 21.38
C LYS A 83 -47.29 -33.55 19.96
N ILE A 84 -46.53 -32.45 19.76
CA ILE A 84 -45.99 -32.06 18.45
C ILE A 84 -45.08 -33.17 17.90
N VAL A 85 -44.11 -33.64 18.70
CA VAL A 85 -43.18 -34.71 18.30
C VAL A 85 -43.94 -36.00 18.00
N TRP A 86 -44.97 -36.32 18.79
CA TRP A 86 -45.80 -37.49 18.56
C TRP A 86 -46.55 -37.43 17.23
N ILE A 87 -47.20 -36.30 16.91
CA ILE A 87 -47.89 -36.11 15.62
C ILE A 87 -46.92 -36.25 14.45
N LEU A 88 -45.72 -35.68 14.57
CA LEU A 88 -44.73 -35.68 13.49
C LEU A 88 -44.18 -37.08 13.17
N HIS A 89 -44.26 -38.05 14.10
CA HIS A 89 -43.57 -39.34 13.96
C HIS A 89 -44.43 -40.59 14.14
N MET A 90 -45.58 -40.53 14.84
CA MET A 90 -46.34 -41.74 15.24
C MET A 90 -47.62 -41.97 14.45
N ASN A 91 -48.44 -40.94 14.22
CA ASN A 91 -49.52 -40.95 13.22
C ASN A 91 -50.27 -39.59 13.21
N PRO A 92 -50.42 -38.91 12.07
CA PRO A 92 -51.11 -37.62 12.02
C PRO A 92 -52.65 -37.70 12.07
N GLU A 93 -53.23 -38.90 11.94
CA GLU A 93 -54.69 -39.10 11.85
C GLU A 93 -55.40 -39.25 13.22
N ILE A 94 -54.68 -39.64 14.26
CA ILE A 94 -55.23 -39.81 15.61
C ILE A 94 -55.09 -38.48 16.36
N ASN A 95 -56.16 -38.03 17.03
CA ASN A 95 -56.10 -36.82 17.84
C ASN A 95 -55.33 -37.13 19.13
N PRO A 96 -54.17 -36.50 19.39
CA PRO A 96 -53.37 -36.78 20.59
C PRO A 96 -54.05 -36.32 21.89
N ASN A 97 -55.18 -35.62 21.82
CA ASN A 97 -56.01 -35.33 23.00
C ASN A 97 -56.80 -36.55 23.49
N ASP A 98 -56.93 -37.60 22.67
CA ASP A 98 -57.61 -38.85 23.03
C ASP A 98 -56.68 -39.84 23.76
N LEU A 99 -55.39 -39.49 23.90
CA LEU A 99 -54.35 -40.31 24.54
C LEU A 99 -53.98 -39.76 25.93
N THR A 100 -53.67 -40.67 26.85
CA THR A 100 -53.12 -40.32 28.16
C THR A 100 -51.65 -39.88 28.05
N GLU A 101 -51.16 -39.07 29.00
CA GLU A 101 -49.75 -38.62 29.00
C GLU A 101 -48.78 -39.81 29.05
N ASP A 102 -49.13 -40.88 29.77
CA ASP A 102 -48.33 -42.11 29.84
C ASP A 102 -48.27 -42.86 28.49
N GLU A 103 -49.32 -42.84 27.68
CA GLU A 103 -49.32 -43.43 26.33
C GLU A 103 -48.44 -42.63 25.35
N ILE A 104 -48.48 -41.30 25.45
CA ILE A 104 -47.61 -40.40 24.68
C ILE A 104 -46.14 -40.60 25.09
N ASP A 105 -45.86 -40.66 26.40
CA ASP A 105 -44.50 -40.88 26.90
C ASP A 105 -43.97 -42.26 26.50
N ASN A 106 -44.76 -43.32 26.62
CA ASN A 106 -44.33 -44.67 26.24
C ASN A 106 -44.04 -44.79 24.74
N SER A 107 -44.85 -44.16 23.88
CA SER A 107 -44.63 -44.17 22.42
C SER A 107 -43.40 -43.36 21.99
N ILE A 108 -43.20 -42.18 22.58
CA ILE A 108 -41.99 -41.37 22.33
C ILE A 108 -40.74 -42.09 22.86
N ILE A 109 -40.80 -42.69 24.05
CA ILE A 109 -39.70 -43.47 24.61
C ILE A 109 -39.40 -44.67 23.72
N GLN A 110 -40.39 -45.37 23.20
CA GLN A 110 -40.19 -46.50 22.28
C GLN A 110 -39.56 -46.06 20.95
N PHE A 111 -39.96 -44.91 20.40
CA PHE A 111 -39.34 -44.32 19.21
C PHE A 111 -37.85 -44.05 19.38
N TYR A 112 -37.48 -43.42 20.49
CA TYR A 112 -36.08 -43.06 20.71
C TYR A 112 -35.27 -44.23 21.27
N ALA A 113 -35.86 -45.14 22.05
CA ALA A 113 -35.17 -46.31 22.60
C ALA A 113 -34.82 -47.36 21.54
N THR A 114 -35.60 -47.45 20.46
CA THR A 114 -35.25 -48.29 19.29
C THR A 114 -34.09 -47.71 18.47
N ASN A 115 -33.79 -46.41 18.64
CA ASN A 115 -32.88 -45.65 17.79
C ASN A 115 -31.63 -45.11 18.50
N ILE A 116 -31.63 -45.04 19.85
CA ILE A 116 -30.58 -44.38 20.66
C ILE A 116 -30.27 -45.22 21.92
N PRO A 117 -28.98 -45.44 22.27
CA PRO A 117 -28.59 -46.27 23.42
C PRO A 117 -28.83 -45.62 24.81
N SER A 118 -29.20 -44.33 24.89
CA SER A 118 -29.26 -43.56 26.15
C SER A 118 -30.62 -42.93 26.41
N LYS A 119 -31.30 -43.39 27.47
CA LYS A 119 -32.55 -42.81 27.99
C LYS A 119 -32.41 -41.36 28.48
N ARG A 120 -31.22 -40.76 28.51
CA ARG A 120 -31.03 -39.37 29.01
C ARG A 120 -31.12 -38.30 27.91
N ARG A 121 -31.17 -38.68 26.63
CA ARG A 121 -31.14 -37.73 25.48
C ARG A 121 -32.51 -37.35 24.92
N TYR A 122 -33.56 -38.14 25.18
CA TYR A 122 -34.90 -37.88 24.60
C TYR A 122 -35.46 -36.48 24.90
N PRO A 123 -35.23 -35.85 26.08
CA PRO A 123 -35.81 -34.55 26.34
C PRO A 123 -35.24 -33.43 25.45
N ILE A 124 -33.96 -33.54 25.10
CA ILE A 124 -33.30 -32.57 24.23
C ILE A 124 -33.77 -32.72 22.78
N LEU A 125 -33.97 -33.96 22.33
CA LEU A 125 -34.47 -34.22 20.98
C LEU A 125 -35.88 -33.71 20.79
N ILE A 126 -36.73 -33.86 21.81
CA ILE A 126 -38.07 -33.27 21.81
C ILE A 126 -37.98 -31.75 21.66
N ILE A 127 -37.12 -31.09 22.44
CA ILE A 127 -36.93 -29.63 22.37
C ILE A 127 -36.38 -29.20 21.00
N LEU A 128 -35.38 -29.91 20.46
CA LEU A 128 -34.78 -29.61 19.16
C LEU A 128 -35.80 -29.75 18.02
N GLU A 129 -36.64 -30.80 18.04
CA GLU A 129 -37.72 -30.97 17.06
C GLU A 129 -38.77 -29.87 17.17
N THR A 130 -39.21 -29.56 18.39
CA THR A 130 -40.23 -28.54 18.60
C THR A 130 -39.74 -27.15 18.23
N LEU A 131 -38.48 -26.85 18.56
CA LEU A 131 -37.85 -25.59 18.20
C LEU A 131 -37.61 -25.52 16.69
N GLY A 132 -37.19 -26.62 16.06
CA GLY A 132 -37.08 -26.72 14.61
C GLY A 132 -38.40 -26.48 13.89
N TRP A 133 -39.50 -27.00 14.45
CA TRP A 133 -40.84 -26.77 13.94
C TRP A 133 -41.29 -25.30 14.09
N VAL A 134 -40.98 -24.65 15.22
CA VAL A 134 -41.26 -23.21 15.42
C VAL A 134 -40.45 -22.34 14.45
N VAL A 135 -39.17 -22.65 14.23
CA VAL A 135 -38.33 -21.94 13.25
C VAL A 135 -38.86 -22.14 11.82
N ALA A 136 -39.30 -23.35 11.48
CA ALA A 136 -39.92 -23.63 10.18
C ALA A 136 -41.21 -22.82 9.98
N TYR A 137 -42.07 -22.74 11.02
CA TYR A 137 -43.28 -21.94 11.01
C TYR A 137 -42.97 -20.47 10.71
N GLU A 138 -41.99 -19.91 11.41
CA GLU A 138 -41.58 -18.52 11.24
C GLU A 138 -40.99 -18.26 9.85
N ALA A 139 -40.16 -19.17 9.32
CA ALA A 139 -39.62 -19.07 7.98
C ALA A 139 -40.71 -19.12 6.89
N PHE A 140 -41.72 -19.98 7.04
CA PHE A 140 -42.90 -19.97 6.15
C PHE A 140 -43.73 -18.70 6.29
N ARG A 141 -43.87 -18.15 7.50
CA ARG A 141 -44.54 -16.87 7.75
C ARG A 141 -43.84 -15.74 6.99
N LEU A 142 -42.51 -15.62 7.13
CA LEU A 142 -41.69 -14.63 6.41
C LEU A 142 -41.89 -14.74 4.89
N ASN A 143 -41.78 -15.95 4.34
CA ASN A 143 -41.96 -16.21 2.92
C ASN A 143 -43.39 -15.91 2.43
N SER A 144 -44.40 -16.18 3.25
CA SER A 144 -45.80 -15.87 2.93
C SER A 144 -46.11 -14.37 2.94
N ASN A 145 -45.36 -13.57 3.70
CA ASN A 145 -45.56 -12.13 3.85
C ASN A 145 -44.74 -11.28 2.86
N LEU A 146 -43.96 -11.92 1.97
CA LEU A 146 -43.20 -11.23 0.93
C LEU A 146 -44.14 -10.41 0.03
N ARG A 147 -43.78 -9.14 -0.21
CA ARG A 147 -44.54 -8.28 -1.13
C ARG A 147 -44.28 -8.70 -2.56
N VAL A 148 -45.27 -9.30 -3.20
CA VAL A 148 -45.20 -9.73 -4.60
C VAL A 148 -45.96 -8.73 -5.48
N PRO A 149 -45.33 -8.17 -6.53
CA PRO A 149 -46.01 -7.31 -7.49
C PRO A 149 -47.20 -8.02 -8.15
N SER A 150 -48.25 -7.26 -8.48
CA SER A 150 -49.51 -7.83 -8.99
C SER A 150 -49.37 -8.61 -10.30
N TRP A 151 -48.33 -8.30 -11.09
CA TRP A 151 -48.04 -8.88 -12.39
C TRP A 151 -47.22 -10.19 -12.34
N ASP A 152 -46.57 -10.53 -11.22
CA ASP A 152 -45.78 -11.76 -11.11
C ASP A 152 -46.63 -12.95 -10.64
N SER A 153 -47.30 -13.60 -11.59
CA SER A 153 -48.17 -14.75 -11.33
C SER A 153 -47.42 -15.98 -10.80
N LYS A 154 -46.13 -16.14 -11.11
CA LYS A 154 -45.33 -17.30 -10.68
C LYS A 154 -44.96 -17.21 -9.21
N VAL A 155 -44.50 -16.04 -8.77
CA VAL A 155 -44.16 -15.82 -7.36
C VAL A 155 -45.42 -15.85 -6.48
N LYS A 156 -46.58 -15.42 -7.01
CA LYS A 156 -47.88 -15.58 -6.32
C LYS A 156 -48.27 -17.03 -6.06
N VAL A 157 -48.01 -17.94 -7.01
CA VAL A 157 -48.29 -19.38 -6.81
C VAL A 157 -47.41 -19.93 -5.68
N GLN A 158 -46.12 -19.60 -5.66
CA GLN A 158 -45.21 -19.99 -4.58
C GLN A 158 -45.63 -19.42 -3.22
N GLN A 159 -46.06 -18.15 -3.18
CA GLN A 159 -46.59 -17.53 -1.97
C GLN A 159 -47.84 -18.27 -1.44
N GLN A 160 -48.75 -18.66 -2.33
CA GLN A 160 -49.93 -19.45 -1.97
C GLN A 160 -49.57 -20.84 -1.43
N GLU A 161 -48.51 -21.48 -1.95
CA GLU A 161 -48.00 -22.73 -1.39
C GLU A 161 -47.48 -22.54 0.04
N TYR A 162 -46.71 -21.48 0.30
CA TYR A 162 -46.26 -21.15 1.66
C TYR A 162 -47.43 -20.85 2.60
N THR A 163 -48.46 -20.14 2.14
CA THR A 163 -49.69 -19.92 2.93
C THR A 163 -50.43 -21.22 3.24
N LYS A 164 -50.47 -22.18 2.30
CA LYS A 164 -51.06 -23.50 2.55
C LYS A 164 -50.27 -24.29 3.59
N HIS A 165 -48.94 -24.28 3.51
CA HIS A 165 -48.09 -24.91 4.53
C HIS A 165 -48.28 -24.27 5.91
N LEU A 166 -48.34 -22.94 5.98
CA LEU A 166 -48.62 -22.21 7.22
C LEU A 166 -50.00 -22.58 7.79
N GLN A 167 -51.05 -22.60 6.97
CA GLN A 167 -52.40 -23.03 7.37
C GLN A 167 -52.41 -24.47 7.89
N SER A 168 -51.67 -25.38 7.25
CA SER A 168 -51.54 -26.75 7.73
C SER A 168 -50.89 -26.82 9.10
N MET A 169 -49.85 -26.01 9.37
CA MET A 169 -49.19 -25.94 10.67
C MET A 169 -50.07 -25.29 11.74
N THR A 170 -50.84 -24.25 11.40
CA THR A 170 -51.82 -23.62 12.30
C THR A 170 -52.94 -24.60 12.67
N ASN A 171 -53.49 -25.33 11.69
CA ASN A 171 -54.51 -26.35 11.92
C ASN A 171 -54.03 -27.47 12.86
N LEU A 172 -52.73 -27.80 12.85
CA LEU A 172 -52.16 -28.75 13.80
C LEU A 172 -52.19 -28.21 15.23
N ILE A 173 -51.88 -26.93 15.44
CA ILE A 173 -51.99 -26.29 16.77
C ILE A 173 -53.43 -26.24 17.26
N ASP A 174 -54.36 -25.92 16.36
CA ASP A 174 -55.79 -25.86 16.70
C ASP A 174 -56.32 -27.23 17.16
N ARG A 175 -55.80 -28.33 16.57
CA ARG A 175 -56.11 -29.71 17.02
C ARG A 175 -55.48 -30.06 18.37
N LEU A 176 -54.32 -29.49 18.68
CA LEU A 176 -53.53 -29.80 19.89
C LEU A 176 -54.01 -29.06 21.15
N SER A 177 -54.75 -27.96 20.98
CA SER A 177 -55.12 -27.03 22.04
C SER A 177 -56.38 -27.47 22.80
N ILE A 178 -56.29 -27.67 24.12
CA ILE A 178 -57.44 -28.02 24.98
C ILE A 178 -57.98 -26.76 25.69
N ARG A 179 -57.11 -25.77 25.97
CA ARG A 179 -57.45 -24.49 26.61
C ARG A 179 -57.21 -23.32 25.66
N LYS A 180 -57.94 -22.20 25.84
CA LYS A 180 -57.74 -20.95 25.08
C LYS A 180 -56.31 -20.37 25.21
N GLU A 181 -55.61 -20.71 26.29
CA GLU A 181 -54.22 -20.32 26.56
C GLU A 181 -53.22 -21.08 25.66
N ASP A 182 -53.54 -22.32 25.25
CA ASP A 182 -52.67 -23.15 24.39
C ASP A 182 -52.60 -22.61 22.95
N MET A 183 -53.63 -21.88 22.50
CA MET A 183 -53.71 -21.25 21.18
C MET A 183 -52.65 -20.15 20.97
N ARG A 184 -52.01 -19.68 22.05
CA ARG A 184 -50.92 -18.69 22.01
C ARG A 184 -49.53 -19.32 22.09
N PHE A 185 -49.41 -20.65 22.07
CA PHE A 185 -48.13 -21.37 22.22
C PHE A 185 -46.99 -20.84 21.33
N ILE A 186 -47.22 -20.66 20.01
CA ILE A 186 -46.19 -20.07 19.12
C ILE A 186 -45.91 -18.62 19.51
N SER A 187 -46.94 -17.78 19.72
CA SER A 187 -46.70 -16.36 20.01
C SER A 187 -45.94 -16.18 21.32
N ASP A 188 -46.25 -16.98 22.33
CA ASP A 188 -45.64 -16.92 23.66
C ASP A 188 -44.20 -17.45 23.64
N ILE A 189 -43.92 -18.53 22.89
CA ILE A 189 -42.54 -18.98 22.66
C ILE A 189 -41.76 -17.93 21.89
N MET A 190 -42.33 -17.38 20.82
CA MET A 190 -41.67 -16.36 20.01
C MET A 190 -41.44 -15.07 20.78
N GLU A 191 -42.39 -14.61 21.60
CA GLU A 191 -42.25 -13.44 22.47
C GLU A 191 -41.20 -13.69 23.56
N HIS A 192 -41.18 -14.87 24.18
CA HIS A 192 -40.15 -15.24 25.15
C HIS A 192 -38.76 -15.33 24.51
N LEU A 193 -38.63 -15.97 23.36
CA LEU A 193 -37.38 -16.06 22.63
C LEU A 193 -36.91 -14.69 22.12
N ASN A 194 -37.82 -13.82 21.65
CA ASN A 194 -37.50 -12.45 21.25
C ASN A 194 -37.04 -11.57 22.42
N THR A 195 -37.61 -11.75 23.61
CA THR A 195 -37.19 -10.99 24.81
C THR A 195 -35.89 -11.51 25.41
N THR A 196 -35.62 -12.81 25.31
CA THR A 196 -34.41 -13.41 25.87
C THR A 196 -33.21 -13.40 24.93
N CYS A 197 -33.42 -13.61 23.63
CA CYS A 197 -32.38 -13.67 22.59
C CYS A 197 -32.93 -13.17 21.24
N PRO A 198 -33.07 -11.84 21.04
CA PRO A 198 -33.65 -11.27 19.82
C PRO A 198 -32.86 -11.61 18.54
N GLU A 199 -31.54 -11.75 18.64
CA GLU A 199 -30.64 -12.08 17.51
C GLU A 199 -30.93 -13.49 16.94
N PHE A 200 -31.27 -14.46 17.79
CA PHE A 200 -31.51 -15.85 17.38
C PHE A 200 -32.73 -16.03 16.46
N LEU A 201 -33.85 -15.36 16.79
CA LEU A 201 -35.09 -15.43 16.01
C LEU A 201 -35.15 -14.44 14.84
N GLY A 202 -34.32 -13.39 14.86
CA GLY A 202 -34.13 -12.52 13.71
C GLY A 202 -33.37 -13.24 12.59
N ASP A 203 -32.26 -13.90 12.94
CA ASP A 203 -31.29 -14.34 11.94
C ASP A 203 -31.60 -15.73 11.36
N ILE A 204 -31.87 -16.74 12.19
CA ILE A 204 -31.99 -18.13 11.71
C ILE A 204 -33.23 -18.34 10.83
N PRO A 205 -34.46 -17.95 11.24
CA PRO A 205 -35.64 -18.09 10.40
C PRO A 205 -35.52 -17.33 9.08
N GLN A 206 -34.87 -16.16 9.08
CA GLN A 206 -34.63 -15.38 7.87
C GLN A 206 -33.67 -16.09 6.92
N VAL A 207 -32.52 -16.58 7.42
CA VAL A 207 -31.55 -17.35 6.61
C VAL A 207 -32.21 -18.59 6.03
N ILE A 208 -33.00 -19.33 6.82
CA ILE A 208 -33.70 -20.53 6.36
C ILE A 208 -34.78 -20.19 5.31
N ALA A 209 -35.53 -19.12 5.52
CA ALA A 209 -36.56 -18.64 4.59
C ALA A 209 -35.96 -18.27 3.22
N GLU A 210 -34.87 -17.49 3.24
CA GLU A 210 -34.11 -17.09 2.05
C GLU A 210 -33.48 -18.30 1.34
N GLU A 211 -32.82 -19.20 2.09
CA GLU A 211 -32.18 -20.40 1.54
C GLU A 211 -33.19 -21.31 0.84
N HIS A 212 -34.37 -21.48 1.43
CA HIS A 212 -35.43 -22.30 0.86
C HIS A 212 -35.88 -21.76 -0.51
N ILE A 213 -36.09 -20.44 -0.61
CA ILE A 213 -36.45 -19.78 -1.88
C ILE A 213 -35.33 -19.95 -2.92
N LEU A 214 -34.09 -19.69 -2.53
CA LEU A 214 -32.93 -19.77 -3.44
C LEU A 214 -32.75 -21.19 -3.97
N THR A 215 -32.81 -22.18 -3.07
CA THR A 215 -32.66 -23.59 -3.42
C THR A 215 -33.70 -24.05 -4.43
N GLN A 216 -34.99 -23.73 -4.20
CA GLN A 216 -36.07 -24.10 -5.12
C GLN A 216 -35.92 -23.43 -6.48
N LYS A 217 -35.56 -22.14 -6.50
CA LYS A 217 -35.38 -21.38 -7.75
C LYS A 217 -34.19 -21.91 -8.56
N ILE A 218 -33.05 -22.15 -7.92
CA ILE A 218 -31.85 -22.68 -8.58
C ILE A 218 -32.15 -24.08 -9.13
N HIS A 219 -32.79 -24.95 -8.36
CA HIS A 219 -33.17 -26.29 -8.82
C HIS A 219 -34.06 -26.25 -10.06
N HIS A 220 -35.11 -25.42 -10.05
CA HIS A 220 -36.00 -25.24 -11.21
C HIS A 220 -35.28 -24.69 -12.44
N LEU A 221 -34.33 -23.78 -12.26
CA LEU A 221 -33.52 -23.25 -13.36
C LEU A 221 -32.58 -24.33 -13.91
N LEU A 222 -31.94 -25.12 -13.05
CA LEU A 222 -31.09 -26.25 -13.47
C LEU A 222 -31.87 -27.31 -14.24
N GLU A 223 -33.09 -27.65 -13.80
CA GLU A 223 -33.96 -28.58 -14.53
C GLU A 223 -34.29 -28.08 -15.94
N LYS A 224 -34.57 -26.78 -16.07
CA LYS A 224 -34.82 -26.16 -17.39
C LYS A 224 -33.58 -26.05 -18.25
N ALA A 225 -32.40 -25.90 -17.64
CA ALA A 225 -31.12 -25.83 -18.35
C ALA A 225 -30.69 -27.18 -18.95
N ARG A 226 -31.41 -28.28 -18.64
CA ARG A 226 -31.23 -29.58 -19.31
C ARG A 226 -31.68 -29.59 -20.77
N ASP A 227 -32.50 -28.60 -21.18
CA ASP A 227 -32.93 -28.39 -22.56
C ASP A 227 -31.87 -27.53 -23.29
N GLU A 228 -31.14 -28.12 -24.25
CA GLU A 228 -29.99 -27.47 -24.90
C GLU A 228 -30.37 -26.14 -25.58
N GLU A 229 -31.57 -26.01 -26.14
CA GLU A 229 -32.02 -24.77 -26.80
C GLU A 229 -32.23 -23.60 -25.84
N LYS A 230 -32.45 -23.86 -24.54
CA LYS A 230 -32.73 -22.83 -23.53
C LYS A 230 -31.55 -22.59 -22.59
N LYS A 231 -30.53 -23.43 -22.65
CA LYS A 231 -29.39 -23.45 -21.73
C LYS A 231 -28.64 -22.12 -21.68
N GLU A 232 -28.28 -21.55 -22.84
CA GLU A 232 -27.53 -20.28 -22.91
C GLU A 232 -28.28 -19.09 -22.27
N GLY A 233 -29.61 -19.07 -22.32
CA GLY A 233 -30.43 -18.02 -21.70
C GLY A 233 -30.66 -18.21 -20.20
N ILE A 234 -30.50 -19.44 -19.67
CA ILE A 234 -30.82 -19.78 -18.28
C ILE A 234 -29.59 -19.66 -17.36
N LEU A 235 -28.39 -20.01 -17.85
CA LEU A 235 -27.17 -19.96 -17.03
C LEU A 235 -26.90 -18.56 -16.42
N PRO A 236 -27.07 -17.43 -17.15
CA PRO A 236 -26.92 -16.10 -16.57
C PRO A 236 -27.92 -15.80 -15.45
N LEU A 237 -29.14 -16.34 -15.53
CA LEU A 237 -30.16 -16.17 -14.48
C LEU A 237 -29.76 -16.87 -13.18
N ILE A 238 -29.06 -18.01 -13.26
CA ILE A 238 -28.54 -18.71 -12.09
C ILE A 238 -27.45 -17.85 -11.43
N ILE A 239 -26.54 -17.28 -12.23
CA ILE A 239 -25.48 -16.38 -11.76
C ILE A 239 -26.09 -15.17 -11.05
N GLU A 240 -27.12 -14.53 -11.62
CA GLU A 240 -27.84 -13.41 -11.02
C GLU A 240 -28.42 -13.74 -9.63
N LYS A 241 -28.79 -15.00 -9.36
CA LYS A 241 -29.33 -15.42 -8.05
C LYS A 241 -28.28 -15.70 -6.99
N ILE A 242 -27.03 -15.91 -7.40
CA ILE A 242 -25.93 -16.25 -6.50
C ILE A 242 -25.09 -15.00 -6.18
N LEU A 243 -25.06 -14.02 -7.08
CA LEU A 243 -24.32 -12.78 -6.88
C LEU A 243 -24.97 -11.88 -5.81
N PRO A 244 -24.15 -11.12 -5.05
CA PRO A 244 -24.65 -10.18 -4.07
C PRO A 244 -25.36 -9.00 -4.75
N PRO A 245 -26.34 -8.37 -4.09
CA PRO A 245 -27.02 -7.19 -4.63
C PRO A 245 -26.01 -6.08 -4.90
N MET A 246 -26.02 -5.54 -6.12
CA MET A 246 -25.09 -4.49 -6.58
C MET A 246 -23.60 -4.88 -6.57
N GLY A 247 -23.26 -6.17 -6.40
CA GLY A 247 -21.86 -6.62 -6.37
C GLY A 247 -21.12 -6.34 -5.05
N ILE A 248 -21.81 -5.92 -3.98
CA ILE A 248 -21.19 -5.54 -2.71
C ILE A 248 -21.02 -6.78 -1.81
N ALA A 249 -19.78 -7.23 -1.62
CA ALA A 249 -19.46 -8.46 -0.87
C ALA A 249 -20.01 -8.46 0.58
N THR A 250 -20.06 -7.31 1.26
CA THR A 250 -20.59 -7.20 2.64
C THR A 250 -22.10 -7.41 2.76
N GLN A 251 -22.84 -7.39 1.64
CA GLN A 251 -24.29 -7.64 1.61
C GLN A 251 -24.64 -9.08 1.20
N THR A 252 -23.65 -9.98 1.18
CA THR A 252 -23.86 -11.38 0.81
C THR A 252 -24.66 -12.11 1.90
N SER A 253 -25.79 -12.72 1.53
CA SER A 253 -26.62 -13.47 2.48
C SER A 253 -25.96 -14.80 2.87
N PRO A 254 -25.92 -15.15 4.18
CA PRO A 254 -25.47 -16.48 4.65
C PRO A 254 -26.26 -17.64 4.04
N ALA A 255 -27.49 -17.39 3.57
CA ALA A 255 -28.36 -18.38 2.93
C ALA A 255 -27.78 -18.99 1.65
N LEU A 256 -26.76 -18.37 1.05
CA LEU A 256 -26.09 -18.89 -0.14
C LEU A 256 -25.13 -20.05 0.14
N LEU A 257 -24.78 -20.33 1.41
CA LEU A 257 -23.81 -21.37 1.77
C LEU A 257 -24.16 -22.74 1.15
N ARG A 258 -25.33 -23.30 1.47
CA ARG A 258 -25.71 -24.63 1.00
C ARG A 258 -26.00 -24.68 -0.51
N PRO A 259 -26.70 -23.70 -1.11
CA PRO A 259 -26.86 -23.63 -2.57
C PRO A 259 -25.53 -23.63 -3.33
N CYS A 260 -24.55 -22.82 -2.92
CA CYS A 260 -23.23 -22.78 -3.55
C CYS A 260 -22.46 -24.09 -3.39
N LEU A 261 -22.51 -24.71 -2.21
CA LEU A 261 -21.88 -26.03 -1.98
C LEU A 261 -22.48 -27.13 -2.86
N ARG A 262 -23.80 -27.12 -3.08
CA ARG A 262 -24.47 -28.06 -3.98
C ARG A 262 -24.08 -27.84 -5.43
N LEU A 263 -24.02 -26.59 -5.89
CA LEU A 263 -23.60 -26.24 -7.25
C LEU A 263 -22.15 -26.67 -7.57
N LEU A 264 -21.26 -26.63 -6.58
CA LEU A 264 -19.90 -27.14 -6.72
C LEU A 264 -19.83 -28.67 -6.85
N GLN A 265 -20.78 -29.40 -6.26
CA GLN A 265 -20.84 -30.87 -6.28
C GLN A 265 -21.70 -31.43 -7.42
N ASP A 266 -22.44 -30.58 -8.12
CA ASP A 266 -23.36 -31.01 -9.17
C ASP A 266 -22.62 -31.27 -10.48
N ASN A 267 -22.46 -32.55 -10.82
CA ASN A 267 -21.82 -33.00 -12.07
C ASN A 267 -22.61 -32.63 -13.32
N THR A 268 -23.87 -32.19 -13.19
CA THR A 268 -24.69 -31.75 -14.33
C THR A 268 -24.40 -30.31 -14.76
N VAL A 269 -23.71 -29.53 -13.92
CA VAL A 269 -23.31 -28.16 -14.22
C VAL A 269 -21.98 -28.16 -14.94
N GLU A 270 -21.95 -27.67 -16.18
CA GLU A 270 -20.71 -27.50 -16.93
C GLU A 270 -19.82 -26.45 -16.27
N ILE A 271 -18.54 -26.78 -16.10
CA ILE A 271 -17.56 -25.90 -15.43
C ILE A 271 -17.38 -24.59 -16.22
N GLU A 272 -17.47 -24.66 -17.55
CA GLU A 272 -17.37 -23.51 -18.47
C GLU A 272 -18.54 -22.52 -18.34
N SER A 273 -19.64 -22.90 -17.67
CA SER A 273 -20.79 -22.01 -17.46
C SER A 273 -20.49 -20.80 -16.55
N GLY A 274 -19.38 -20.81 -15.81
CA GLY A 274 -19.04 -19.78 -14.83
C GLY A 274 -19.84 -19.85 -13.53
N ILE A 275 -20.82 -20.75 -13.39
CA ILE A 275 -21.62 -20.89 -12.15
C ILE A 275 -20.75 -21.35 -10.98
N GLN A 276 -19.93 -22.39 -11.19
CA GLN A 276 -19.04 -22.93 -10.15
C GLN A 276 -17.96 -21.93 -9.73
N TYR A 277 -17.51 -21.09 -10.66
CA TYR A 277 -16.63 -19.97 -10.37
C TYR A 277 -17.30 -18.97 -9.41
N ASN A 278 -18.50 -18.48 -9.75
CA ASN A 278 -19.23 -17.56 -8.87
C ASN A 278 -19.55 -18.20 -7.50
N ALA A 279 -19.93 -19.48 -7.48
CA ALA A 279 -20.14 -20.21 -6.23
C ALA A 279 -18.86 -20.27 -5.38
N SER A 280 -17.69 -20.48 -5.98
CA SER A 280 -16.40 -20.46 -5.27
C SER A 280 -16.07 -19.08 -4.68
N VAL A 281 -16.41 -17.99 -5.39
CA VAL A 281 -16.25 -16.61 -4.88
C VAL A 281 -17.14 -16.36 -3.68
N ILE A 282 -18.42 -16.74 -3.74
CA ILE A 282 -19.34 -16.59 -2.60
C ILE A 282 -18.87 -17.36 -1.37
N LEU A 283 -18.38 -18.59 -1.54
CA LEU A 283 -17.82 -19.35 -0.41
C LEU A 283 -16.57 -18.67 0.18
N SER A 284 -15.76 -18.03 -0.66
CA SER A 284 -14.60 -17.24 -0.20
C SER A 284 -15.00 -16.00 0.60
N ILE A 285 -16.16 -15.40 0.30
CA ILE A 285 -16.73 -14.28 1.06
C ILE A 285 -17.29 -14.75 2.40
N LEU A 286 -18.03 -15.87 2.40
CA LEU A 286 -18.69 -16.40 3.59
C LEU A 286 -17.70 -16.96 4.62
N GLN A 287 -16.62 -17.61 4.15
CA GLN A 287 -15.58 -18.25 4.99
C GLN A 287 -16.16 -19.11 6.12
N ASP A 288 -17.27 -19.82 5.84
CA ASP A 288 -17.95 -20.64 6.83
C ASP A 288 -17.24 -22.01 6.97
N PRO A 289 -16.85 -22.43 8.20
CA PRO A 289 -16.14 -23.70 8.42
C PRO A 289 -16.93 -24.92 7.92
N ARG A 290 -18.26 -24.88 7.83
CA ARG A 290 -19.08 -25.99 7.33
C ARG A 290 -18.81 -26.34 5.85
N SER A 291 -18.17 -25.43 5.11
CA SER A 291 -17.74 -25.65 3.73
C SER A 291 -16.49 -26.54 3.60
N THR A 292 -15.74 -26.74 4.68
CA THR A 292 -14.39 -27.34 4.67
C THR A 292 -14.33 -28.71 3.99
N GLU A 293 -15.15 -29.68 4.39
CA GLU A 293 -15.10 -31.04 3.81
C GLU A 293 -15.39 -31.04 2.31
N THR A 294 -16.34 -30.20 1.87
CA THR A 294 -16.70 -30.05 0.46
C THR A 294 -15.56 -29.42 -0.33
N LEU A 295 -14.93 -28.37 0.20
CA LEU A 295 -13.81 -27.70 -0.46
C LEU A 295 -12.57 -28.59 -0.57
N LEU A 296 -12.29 -29.41 0.45
CA LEU A 296 -11.21 -30.41 0.39
C LEU A 296 -11.44 -31.42 -0.75
N LYS A 297 -12.65 -31.99 -0.84
CA LYS A 297 -13.02 -32.92 -1.93
C LYS A 297 -13.01 -32.24 -3.30
N ALA A 298 -13.49 -31.00 -3.38
CA ALA A 298 -13.49 -30.23 -4.63
C ALA A 298 -12.04 -29.94 -5.10
N THR A 299 -11.14 -29.60 -4.18
CA THR A 299 -9.73 -29.34 -4.51
C THR A 299 -9.02 -30.57 -5.09
N GLU A 300 -9.39 -31.78 -4.64
CA GLU A 300 -8.87 -33.05 -5.18
C GLU A 300 -9.43 -33.42 -6.56
N SER A 301 -10.71 -33.12 -6.80
CA SER A 301 -11.46 -33.62 -7.96
C SER A 301 -11.54 -32.63 -9.14
N PHE A 302 -11.45 -31.32 -8.90
CA PHE A 302 -11.60 -30.32 -9.95
C PHE A 302 -10.41 -30.31 -10.94
N PRO A 303 -10.67 -30.22 -12.26
CA PRO A 303 -9.61 -30.20 -13.28
C PRO A 303 -8.63 -29.05 -13.09
N LEU A 304 -7.34 -29.31 -13.40
CA LEU A 304 -6.26 -28.33 -13.28
C LEU A 304 -6.41 -27.12 -14.20
N ILE A 305 -7.14 -27.26 -15.31
CA ILE A 305 -7.33 -26.21 -16.31
C ILE A 305 -8.12 -25.00 -15.75
N PHE A 306 -8.94 -25.21 -14.72
CA PHE A 306 -9.77 -24.18 -14.11
C PHE A 306 -9.05 -23.56 -12.89
N SER A 307 -7.92 -22.90 -13.14
CA SER A 307 -7.03 -22.40 -12.07
C SER A 307 -7.75 -21.45 -11.10
N LYS A 308 -8.57 -20.52 -11.60
CA LYS A 308 -9.27 -19.51 -10.78
C LYS A 308 -10.22 -20.11 -9.75
N ILE A 309 -10.94 -21.17 -10.11
CA ILE A 309 -11.84 -21.87 -9.19
C ILE A 309 -11.04 -22.51 -8.06
N ARG A 310 -9.94 -23.19 -8.42
CA ARG A 310 -9.07 -23.86 -7.44
C ARG A 310 -8.31 -22.88 -6.56
N GLU A 311 -7.93 -21.71 -7.09
CA GLU A 311 -7.36 -20.60 -6.33
C GLU A 311 -8.33 -20.15 -5.23
N ASN A 312 -9.61 -19.96 -5.55
CA ASN A 312 -10.64 -19.59 -4.56
C ASN A 312 -10.82 -20.68 -3.48
N PHE A 313 -10.72 -21.97 -3.83
CA PHE A 313 -10.75 -23.07 -2.85
C PHE A 313 -9.55 -23.01 -1.90
N ILE A 314 -8.34 -22.87 -2.45
CA ILE A 314 -7.09 -22.80 -1.68
C ILE A 314 -7.10 -21.58 -0.76
N TYR A 315 -7.51 -20.43 -1.28
CA TYR A 315 -7.67 -19.19 -0.52
C TYR A 315 -8.63 -19.37 0.67
N THR A 316 -9.80 -19.96 0.43
CA THR A 316 -10.81 -20.19 1.48
C THR A 316 -10.30 -21.16 2.54
N LEU A 317 -9.68 -22.27 2.14
CA LEU A 317 -9.08 -23.25 3.05
C LEU A 317 -7.92 -22.65 3.88
N GLY A 318 -7.13 -21.76 3.28
CA GLY A 318 -6.07 -21.02 3.95
C GLY A 318 -6.63 -20.08 5.03
N ASN A 319 -7.68 -19.32 4.73
CA ASN A 319 -8.35 -18.42 5.69
C ASN A 319 -9.02 -19.19 6.84
N LEU A 320 -9.60 -20.37 6.55
CA LEU A 320 -10.12 -21.29 7.56
C LEU A 320 -9.04 -21.99 8.39
N ARG A 321 -7.76 -21.84 8.02
CA ARG A 321 -6.59 -22.50 8.64
C ARG A 321 -6.74 -24.02 8.73
N GLU A 322 -7.25 -24.64 7.66
CA GLU A 322 -7.56 -26.06 7.66
C GLU A 322 -6.30 -26.94 7.55
N ARG A 323 -6.01 -27.70 8.61
CA ARG A 323 -4.82 -28.57 8.68
C ARG A 323 -4.82 -29.68 7.64
N LYS A 324 -5.99 -30.26 7.31
CA LYS A 324 -6.09 -31.32 6.30
C LYS A 324 -5.75 -30.83 4.89
N ALA A 325 -5.87 -29.52 4.63
CA ALA A 325 -5.55 -28.93 3.34
C ALA A 325 -4.05 -28.95 3.03
N VAL A 326 -3.17 -29.00 4.04
CA VAL A 326 -1.71 -28.94 3.87
C VAL A 326 -1.21 -29.96 2.84
N LYS A 327 -1.62 -31.23 2.94
CA LYS A 327 -1.20 -32.28 2.01
C LYS A 327 -1.65 -32.02 0.57
N LEU A 328 -2.86 -31.50 0.39
CA LEU A 328 -3.42 -31.18 -0.92
C LEU A 328 -2.72 -29.99 -1.55
N ILE A 329 -2.47 -28.95 -0.76
CA ILE A 329 -1.77 -27.74 -1.20
C ILE A 329 -0.31 -28.08 -1.56
N THR A 330 0.36 -28.96 -0.82
CA THR A 330 1.70 -29.45 -1.19
C THR A 330 1.71 -30.13 -2.53
N LYS A 331 0.70 -30.94 -2.84
CA LYS A 331 0.59 -31.63 -4.14
C LYS A 331 0.49 -30.63 -5.30
N VAL A 332 -0.25 -29.53 -5.13
CA VAL A 332 -0.32 -28.44 -6.11
C VAL A 332 1.06 -27.79 -6.35
N LEU A 333 1.88 -27.70 -5.31
CA LEU A 333 3.25 -27.19 -5.43
C LEU A 333 4.23 -28.15 -6.12
N GLU A 334 3.91 -29.44 -6.22
CA GLU A 334 4.76 -30.45 -6.88
C GLU A 334 4.46 -30.60 -8.38
N GLU A 335 3.32 -30.09 -8.85
CA GLU A 335 2.94 -30.10 -10.26
C GLU A 335 3.80 -29.13 -11.10
N ALA A 336 3.81 -29.30 -12.42
CA ALA A 336 4.55 -28.42 -13.33
C ALA A 336 3.99 -26.98 -13.34
N ASP A 337 4.81 -25.98 -13.66
CA ASP A 337 4.35 -24.58 -13.75
C ASP A 337 3.42 -24.35 -14.95
N GLU A 338 3.59 -25.15 -15.99
CA GLU A 338 2.79 -25.15 -17.21
C GLU A 338 2.35 -26.57 -17.55
N LEU A 339 1.09 -26.72 -17.91
CA LEU A 339 0.56 -27.97 -18.46
C LEU A 339 0.23 -27.78 -19.93
N VAL A 340 0.72 -28.70 -20.75
CA VAL A 340 0.33 -28.84 -22.15
C VAL A 340 -0.73 -29.93 -22.23
N LEU A 341 -1.97 -29.54 -22.45
CA LEU A 341 -3.07 -30.48 -22.68
C LEU A 341 -3.27 -30.61 -24.19
N THR A 342 -3.25 -31.83 -24.71
CA THR A 342 -3.69 -32.12 -26.07
C THR A 342 -5.19 -32.38 -26.05
N SER A 343 -5.99 -31.47 -26.61
CA SER A 343 -7.40 -31.74 -26.86
C SER A 343 -7.53 -32.80 -27.95
N GLY A 344 -8.65 -33.54 -27.98
CA GLY A 344 -8.92 -34.58 -28.98
C GLY A 344 -8.94 -34.09 -30.44
N GLN A 345 -8.81 -32.78 -30.68
CA GLN A 345 -8.72 -32.14 -32.00
C GLN A 345 -7.30 -31.68 -32.38
N GLY A 346 -6.27 -31.97 -31.57
CA GLY A 346 -4.87 -31.67 -31.89
C GLY A 346 -4.41 -30.25 -31.52
N GLU A 347 -5.26 -29.44 -30.88
CA GLU A 347 -4.85 -28.16 -30.30
C GLU A 347 -4.18 -28.36 -28.95
N LYS A 348 -3.00 -27.78 -28.78
CA LYS A 348 -2.29 -27.73 -27.50
C LYS A 348 -2.81 -26.55 -26.69
N THR A 349 -3.55 -26.80 -25.61
CA THR A 349 -3.91 -25.77 -24.64
C THR A 349 -2.86 -25.69 -23.54
N PHE A 350 -2.35 -24.49 -23.28
CA PHE A 350 -1.41 -24.21 -22.20
C PHE A 350 -2.16 -23.69 -20.99
N CYS A 351 -2.01 -24.34 -19.83
CA CYS A 351 -2.52 -23.84 -18.56
C CYS A 351 -1.36 -23.35 -17.69
N LEU A 352 -1.35 -22.06 -17.36
CA LEU A 352 -0.38 -21.44 -16.45
C LEU A 352 -0.83 -21.68 -15.01
N LEU A 353 -0.11 -22.51 -14.25
CA LEU A 353 -0.42 -22.84 -12.85
C LEU A 353 0.28 -21.92 -11.83
N LEU A 354 1.02 -20.90 -12.30
CA LEU A 354 1.79 -20.00 -11.45
C LEU A 354 0.93 -19.29 -10.39
N GLU A 355 -0.22 -18.75 -10.78
CA GLU A 355 -1.11 -18.03 -9.85
C GLU A 355 -1.72 -18.94 -8.78
N GLN A 356 -2.00 -20.19 -9.13
CA GLN A 356 -2.48 -21.19 -8.18
C GLN A 356 -1.40 -21.55 -7.16
N LYS A 357 -0.13 -21.62 -7.59
CA LYS A 357 1.00 -21.85 -6.71
C LYS A 357 1.27 -20.65 -5.79
N GLU A 358 1.09 -19.43 -6.27
CA GLU A 358 1.17 -18.22 -5.43
C GLU A 358 0.18 -18.31 -4.26
N GLU A 359 -1.07 -18.69 -4.54
CA GLU A 359 -2.10 -18.85 -3.51
C GLU A 359 -1.82 -20.04 -2.58
N ALA A 360 -1.31 -21.15 -3.12
CA ALA A 360 -0.91 -22.32 -2.35
C ALA A 360 0.15 -22.00 -1.29
N ILE A 361 1.20 -21.26 -1.66
CA ILE A 361 2.25 -20.83 -0.73
C ILE A 361 1.68 -19.95 0.38
N LEU A 362 0.81 -18.99 0.03
CA LEU A 362 0.17 -18.11 1.02
C LEU A 362 -0.77 -18.88 1.95
N ALA A 363 -1.57 -19.80 1.43
CA ALA A 363 -2.45 -20.64 2.25
C ALA A 363 -1.66 -21.49 3.27
N LEU A 364 -0.51 -22.04 2.88
CA LEU A 364 0.38 -22.75 3.82
C LEU A 364 0.90 -21.83 4.92
N GLY A 365 1.28 -20.59 4.58
CA GLY A 365 1.66 -19.58 5.58
C GLY A 365 0.54 -19.28 6.58
N LYS A 366 -0.70 -19.12 6.10
CA LYS A 366 -1.90 -18.87 6.94
C LYS A 366 -2.25 -20.04 7.87
N ILE A 367 -2.07 -21.28 7.40
CA ILE A 367 -2.28 -22.50 8.22
C ILE A 367 -1.25 -22.59 9.37
N GLY A 368 -0.02 -22.11 9.15
CA GLY A 368 0.99 -21.97 10.19
C GLY A 368 1.76 -23.26 10.48
N LEU A 369 1.82 -23.68 11.75
CA LEU A 369 2.75 -24.71 12.23
C LEU A 369 2.61 -26.07 11.53
N GLU A 370 1.41 -26.48 11.14
CA GLU A 370 1.17 -27.76 10.45
C GLU A 370 1.79 -27.81 9.06
N SER A 371 2.03 -26.65 8.44
CA SER A 371 2.68 -26.52 7.13
C SER A 371 4.17 -26.86 7.16
N LEU A 372 4.77 -27.08 8.34
CA LEU A 372 6.15 -27.60 8.46
C LEU A 372 6.34 -28.93 7.74
N GLN A 373 5.29 -29.74 7.59
CA GLN A 373 5.32 -30.99 6.82
C GLN A 373 5.66 -30.75 5.34
N SER A 374 5.37 -29.55 4.83
CA SER A 374 5.57 -29.13 3.44
C SER A 374 6.85 -28.31 3.23
N LEU A 375 7.66 -28.14 4.28
CA LEU A 375 8.80 -27.22 4.30
C LEU A 375 9.80 -27.51 3.16
N LEU A 376 10.12 -28.80 2.93
CA LEU A 376 11.06 -29.21 1.88
C LEU A 376 10.57 -28.85 0.47
N THR A 377 9.26 -28.84 0.24
CA THR A 377 8.66 -28.42 -1.04
C THR A 377 8.69 -26.90 -1.18
N LEU A 378 8.38 -26.17 -0.11
CA LEU A 378 8.43 -24.70 -0.08
C LEU A 378 9.84 -24.17 -0.39
N ILE A 379 10.88 -24.75 0.20
CA ILE A 379 12.27 -24.28 0.04
C ILE A 379 12.73 -24.30 -1.42
N LYS A 380 12.24 -25.24 -2.24
CA LYS A 380 12.58 -25.32 -3.67
C LYS A 380 12.19 -24.04 -4.43
N TYR A 381 11.15 -23.34 -3.99
CA TYR A 381 10.71 -22.10 -4.61
C TYR A 381 11.65 -20.92 -4.33
N GLY A 382 12.63 -21.07 -3.45
CA GLY A 382 13.65 -20.05 -3.21
C GLY A 382 14.49 -19.74 -4.45
N GLU A 383 14.66 -20.72 -5.36
CA GLU A 383 15.46 -20.59 -6.58
C GLU A 383 14.59 -20.44 -7.85
N HIS A 384 13.27 -20.29 -7.69
CA HIS A 384 12.33 -20.18 -8.79
C HIS A 384 12.45 -18.83 -9.54
N PRO A 385 12.29 -18.78 -10.88
CA PRO A 385 12.45 -17.54 -11.66
C PRO A 385 11.38 -16.45 -11.38
N SER A 386 10.19 -16.83 -10.93
CA SER A 386 9.11 -15.87 -10.63
C SER A 386 9.35 -15.11 -9.32
N PRO A 387 9.47 -13.77 -9.36
CA PRO A 387 9.64 -12.95 -8.15
C PRO A 387 8.40 -12.96 -7.25
N LYS A 388 7.20 -13.08 -7.81
CA LYS A 388 5.96 -13.12 -7.02
C LYS A 388 5.91 -14.35 -6.12
N LEU A 389 6.27 -15.51 -6.65
CA LEU A 389 6.37 -16.76 -5.87
C LEU A 389 7.42 -16.65 -4.77
N GLN A 390 8.57 -16.05 -5.04
CA GLN A 390 9.60 -15.79 -4.04
C GLN A 390 9.11 -14.84 -2.92
N THR A 391 8.34 -13.81 -3.25
CA THR A 391 7.74 -12.91 -2.26
C THR A 391 6.71 -13.64 -1.39
N CYS A 392 5.80 -14.43 -2.00
CA CYS A 392 4.87 -15.28 -1.26
C CYS A 392 5.60 -16.27 -0.34
N LEU A 393 6.69 -16.87 -0.83
CA LEU A 393 7.51 -17.80 -0.07
C LEU A 393 8.16 -17.13 1.15
N ALA A 394 8.77 -15.96 0.95
CA ALA A 394 9.39 -15.19 2.04
C ALA A 394 8.40 -14.94 3.18
N TRP A 395 7.18 -14.49 2.83
CA TRP A 395 6.13 -14.27 3.82
C TRP A 395 5.70 -15.57 4.52
N ALA A 396 5.43 -16.63 3.75
CA ALA A 396 4.97 -17.91 4.31
C ALA A 396 6.00 -18.52 5.27
N LEU A 397 7.29 -18.48 4.91
CA LEU A 397 8.38 -18.91 5.78
C LEU A 397 8.50 -18.05 7.04
N GLY A 398 8.22 -16.75 6.94
CA GLY A 398 8.13 -15.83 8.07
C GLY A 398 7.02 -16.19 9.06
N GLU A 399 5.81 -16.47 8.56
CA GLU A 399 4.68 -16.92 9.40
C GLU A 399 4.98 -18.26 10.07
N ILE A 400 5.37 -19.25 9.26
CA ILE A 400 5.65 -20.61 9.76
C ILE A 400 6.77 -20.55 10.80
N GLY A 401 7.83 -19.78 10.53
CA GLY A 401 8.95 -19.56 11.44
C GLY A 401 8.51 -18.89 12.75
N LYS A 402 7.64 -17.87 12.70
CA LYS A 402 7.09 -17.24 13.90
C LYS A 402 6.25 -18.23 14.71
N PHE A 403 5.29 -18.92 14.08
CA PHE A 403 4.46 -19.91 14.77
C PHE A 403 5.30 -21.02 15.40
N GLN A 404 6.35 -21.47 14.70
CA GLN A 404 7.30 -22.46 15.22
C GLN A 404 8.06 -21.92 16.43
N LYS A 405 8.53 -20.68 16.37
CA LYS A 405 9.24 -20.04 17.49
C LYS A 405 8.34 -19.87 18.71
N ASP A 406 7.13 -19.35 18.51
CA ASP A 406 6.16 -19.11 19.60
C ASP A 406 5.77 -20.43 20.28
N SER A 407 5.68 -21.53 19.53
CA SER A 407 5.26 -22.83 20.05
C SER A 407 6.40 -23.68 20.62
N CYS A 408 7.61 -23.60 20.05
CA CYS A 408 8.72 -24.52 20.33
C CYS A 408 9.99 -23.83 20.83
N GLY A 409 10.04 -22.49 20.87
CA GLY A 409 11.21 -21.71 21.29
C GLY A 409 12.36 -21.63 20.27
N GLY A 410 12.24 -22.26 19.10
CA GLY A 410 13.28 -22.30 18.07
C GLY A 410 12.70 -22.35 16.65
N VAL A 411 13.55 -22.12 15.65
CA VAL A 411 13.17 -22.07 14.23
C VAL A 411 14.05 -23.00 13.40
N SER A 412 13.47 -23.67 12.42
CA SER A 412 14.21 -24.53 11.49
C SER A 412 15.32 -23.75 10.78
N ALA A 413 16.52 -24.33 10.72
CA ALA A 413 17.65 -23.75 10.01
C ALA A 413 17.34 -23.53 8.52
N ASP A 414 16.53 -24.40 7.91
CA ASP A 414 16.19 -24.30 6.49
C ASP A 414 15.33 -23.07 6.17
N ILE A 415 14.43 -22.68 7.08
CA ILE A 415 13.65 -21.44 6.98
C ILE A 415 14.60 -20.25 6.91
N ILE A 416 15.55 -20.19 7.86
CA ILE A 416 16.53 -19.11 7.93
C ILE A 416 17.39 -19.11 6.66
N ILE A 417 18.00 -20.24 6.28
CA ILE A 417 18.87 -20.35 5.11
C ILE A 417 18.15 -19.88 3.84
N THR A 418 16.87 -20.26 3.67
CA THR A 418 16.08 -19.86 2.49
C THR A 418 15.79 -18.37 2.49
N LEU A 419 15.39 -17.79 3.63
CA LEU A 419 15.22 -16.33 3.77
C LEU A 419 16.53 -15.60 3.47
N LEU A 420 17.67 -16.10 3.95
CA LEU A 420 18.99 -15.51 3.65
C LEU A 420 19.37 -15.61 2.16
N LYS A 421 18.95 -16.69 1.47
CA LYS A 421 19.11 -16.79 0.01
C LYS A 421 18.23 -15.77 -0.71
N LEU A 422 16.96 -15.62 -0.31
CA LEU A 422 16.02 -14.68 -0.90
C LEU A 422 16.46 -13.21 -0.74
N LEU A 423 17.17 -12.88 0.34
CA LEU A 423 17.80 -11.56 0.52
C LEU A 423 18.83 -11.21 -0.57
N LYS A 424 19.41 -12.20 -1.27
CA LYS A 424 20.38 -11.96 -2.36
C LYS A 424 19.71 -11.70 -3.71
N THR A 425 18.38 -11.80 -3.78
CA THR A 425 17.64 -11.59 -5.04
C THR A 425 17.64 -10.11 -5.43
N LYS A 426 17.60 -9.82 -6.74
CA LYS A 426 17.56 -8.43 -7.25
C LYS A 426 16.18 -7.77 -7.11
N TYR A 427 15.15 -8.55 -6.80
CA TYR A 427 13.76 -8.08 -6.79
C TYR A 427 13.41 -7.42 -5.46
N LYS A 428 13.09 -6.12 -5.50
CA LYS A 428 12.80 -5.30 -4.32
C LYS A 428 11.73 -5.93 -3.41
N MET A 429 10.62 -6.38 -3.98
CA MET A 429 9.51 -6.96 -3.20
C MET A 429 9.90 -8.26 -2.47
N VAL A 430 10.73 -9.10 -3.07
CA VAL A 430 11.25 -10.33 -2.44
C VAL A 430 12.15 -9.99 -1.27
N PHE A 431 13.05 -9.01 -1.48
CA PHE A 431 13.93 -8.52 -0.44
C PHE A 431 13.14 -7.95 0.76
N GLU A 432 12.17 -7.07 0.49
CA GLU A 432 11.32 -6.43 1.51
C GLU A 432 10.62 -7.45 2.39
N GLU A 433 9.97 -8.43 1.76
CA GLU A 433 9.22 -9.44 2.48
C GLU A 433 10.14 -10.39 3.26
N SER A 434 11.33 -10.71 2.72
CA SER A 434 12.33 -11.54 3.41
C SER A 434 12.87 -10.86 4.66
N VAL A 435 13.14 -9.56 4.59
CA VAL A 435 13.53 -8.76 5.75
C VAL A 435 12.42 -8.75 6.80
N ASN A 436 11.17 -8.53 6.38
CA ASN A 436 10.03 -8.51 7.30
C ASN A 436 9.82 -9.87 7.98
N ALA A 437 9.96 -10.96 7.22
CA ALA A 437 9.92 -12.33 7.75
C ALA A 437 11.00 -12.56 8.83
N LEU A 438 12.24 -12.12 8.60
CA LEU A 438 13.32 -12.23 9.60
C LEU A 438 13.07 -11.38 10.85
N LYS A 439 12.55 -10.15 10.69
CA LYS A 439 12.11 -9.32 11.83
C LYS A 439 11.02 -10.03 12.64
N LYS A 440 10.05 -10.62 11.95
CA LYS A 440 8.91 -11.33 12.53
C LYS A 440 9.30 -12.58 13.32
N ILE A 441 10.45 -13.18 13.00
CA ILE A 441 11.06 -14.32 13.71
C ILE A 441 11.95 -13.83 14.89
N ASP A 442 11.99 -12.53 15.18
CA ASP A 442 12.96 -11.82 16.06
C ASP A 442 14.42 -12.21 15.81
N MET A 443 14.85 -12.18 14.55
CA MET A 443 16.25 -12.34 14.14
C MET A 443 16.80 -11.06 13.48
N PRO A 444 16.72 -9.88 14.11
CA PRO A 444 17.10 -8.61 13.49
C PRO A 444 18.62 -8.46 13.28
N GLU A 445 19.44 -9.18 14.05
CA GLU A 445 20.90 -9.10 13.97
C GLU A 445 21.46 -9.59 12.61
N PHE A 446 20.75 -10.53 11.97
CA PHE A 446 21.07 -11.01 10.63
C PHE A 446 20.77 -9.98 9.54
N ILE A 447 19.83 -9.08 9.77
CA ILE A 447 19.50 -7.99 8.84
C ILE A 447 20.70 -7.04 8.73
N HIS A 448 21.35 -6.75 9.87
CA HIS A 448 22.44 -5.79 9.90
C HIS A 448 23.76 -6.28 9.29
N SER A 449 23.94 -7.59 9.20
CA SER A 449 25.09 -8.22 8.57
C SER A 449 24.89 -8.46 7.06
N LEU A 450 23.65 -8.53 6.59
CA LEU A 450 23.30 -8.96 5.23
C LEU A 450 22.82 -7.83 4.28
N TYR A 451 23.10 -6.57 4.61
CA TYR A 451 22.93 -5.38 3.73
C TYR A 451 23.67 -5.44 2.36
N LEU A 452 24.39 -6.53 2.09
CA LEU A 452 25.50 -6.65 1.13
C LEU A 452 25.11 -6.66 -0.36
N TYR A 453 23.84 -6.48 -0.73
CA TYR A 453 23.40 -6.70 -2.12
C TYR A 453 22.51 -5.63 -2.74
N ASN A 454 21.95 -4.68 -1.97
CA ASN A 454 21.01 -3.73 -2.55
C ASN A 454 21.10 -2.35 -1.86
N VAL A 455 21.79 -1.40 -2.51
CA VAL A 455 21.92 -0.02 -2.00
C VAL A 455 20.55 0.66 -1.82
N GLY A 456 19.54 0.25 -2.59
CA GLY A 456 18.16 0.72 -2.47
C GLY A 456 17.37 0.19 -1.28
N ALA A 457 17.85 -0.88 -0.63
CA ALA A 457 17.16 -1.54 0.49
C ALA A 457 17.25 -0.78 1.82
N VAL A 458 18.24 0.11 1.95
CA VAL A 458 18.50 0.90 3.17
C VAL A 458 17.29 1.77 3.53
N ASN A 459 16.54 2.27 2.55
CA ASN A 459 15.35 3.08 2.77
C ASN A 459 14.20 2.32 3.45
N ILE A 460 14.06 1.02 3.20
CA ILE A 460 12.98 0.19 3.77
C ILE A 460 13.27 -0.12 5.24
N LEU A 461 14.54 -0.34 5.56
CA LEU A 461 15.02 -0.56 6.93
C LEU A 461 15.10 0.74 7.74
N GLY A 462 15.12 1.89 7.06
CA GLY A 462 15.04 3.23 7.62
C GLY A 462 13.63 3.78 7.77
N LEU A 463 12.58 3.04 7.39
CA LEU A 463 11.20 3.47 7.63
C LEU A 463 11.02 3.73 9.13
N LYS A 464 10.61 4.94 9.46
CA LYS A 464 10.37 5.29 10.86
C LYS A 464 9.11 4.52 11.29
N PRO A 465 9.14 3.80 12.43
CA PRO A 465 7.92 3.24 13.01
C PRO A 465 6.87 4.35 13.09
N SER A 466 5.64 4.08 12.66
CA SER A 466 4.59 5.12 12.61
C SER A 466 4.46 5.87 13.94
N GLN A 467 4.57 5.18 15.08
CA GLN A 467 4.59 5.83 16.39
C GLN A 467 5.64 6.95 16.52
N LYS A 468 6.90 6.69 16.14
CA LYS A 468 7.99 7.69 16.23
C LYS A 468 7.87 8.75 15.13
N GLY A 469 7.51 8.35 13.92
CA GLY A 469 7.38 9.29 12.80
C GLY A 469 6.19 10.24 12.95
N LEU A 470 5.06 9.77 13.48
CA LEU A 470 3.89 10.61 13.79
C LEU A 470 4.20 11.64 14.87
N TYR A 471 5.04 11.28 15.86
CA TYR A 471 5.54 12.23 16.86
C TYR A 471 6.27 13.41 16.21
N GLU A 472 7.23 13.12 15.34
CA GLU A 472 7.99 14.14 14.62
C GLU A 472 7.09 14.95 13.66
N LEU A 473 6.11 14.29 13.03
CA LEU A 473 5.13 14.95 12.16
C LEU A 473 4.26 15.94 12.95
N SER A 474 3.82 15.58 14.15
CA SER A 474 3.03 16.46 15.02
C SER A 474 3.76 17.78 15.31
N GLU A 475 5.01 17.70 15.76
CA GLU A 475 5.82 18.90 16.02
C GLU A 475 6.04 19.72 14.74
N THR A 476 6.22 19.04 13.60
CA THR A 476 6.38 19.69 12.30
C THR A 476 5.13 20.46 11.87
N VAL A 477 3.95 19.87 12.01
CA VAL A 477 2.68 20.52 11.64
C VAL A 477 2.43 21.74 12.53
N HIS A 478 2.63 21.62 13.84
CA HIS A 478 2.51 22.75 14.77
C HIS A 478 3.49 23.88 14.43
N PHE A 479 4.74 23.55 14.14
CA PHE A 479 5.76 24.52 13.73
C PHE A 479 5.36 25.25 12.44
N LEU A 480 4.94 24.51 11.40
CA LEU A 480 4.56 25.09 10.11
C LEU A 480 3.37 26.03 10.24
N ILE A 481 2.34 25.64 11.01
CA ILE A 481 1.17 26.48 11.26
C ILE A 481 1.55 27.73 12.05
N ARG A 482 2.45 27.64 13.03
CA ARG A 482 2.95 28.80 13.78
C ARG A 482 3.75 29.76 12.90
N GLN A 483 4.58 29.25 11.99
CA GLN A 483 5.45 30.06 11.15
C GLN A 483 4.72 30.68 9.94
N LYS A 484 3.88 29.90 9.26
CA LYS A 484 3.22 30.31 8.00
C LYS A 484 1.75 30.68 8.16
N GLY A 485 1.14 30.39 9.30
CA GLY A 485 -0.31 30.47 9.52
C GLY A 485 -1.11 29.29 8.92
N ARG A 486 -0.47 28.45 8.10
CA ARG A 486 -1.09 27.33 7.39
C ARG A 486 -0.09 26.21 7.09
N ALA A 487 -0.57 24.97 7.05
CA ALA A 487 0.12 23.81 6.51
C ALA A 487 -0.74 23.06 5.48
N ILE A 488 -0.13 22.61 4.38
CA ILE A 488 -0.77 21.74 3.39
C ILE A 488 -0.04 20.40 3.37
N ILE A 489 -0.76 19.33 3.69
CA ILE A 489 -0.22 17.98 3.75
C ILE A 489 -0.87 17.08 2.71
N ALA A 490 -0.07 16.28 2.02
CA ALA A 490 -0.54 15.17 1.20
C ALA A 490 -0.35 13.86 1.95
N VAL A 491 -1.38 13.03 2.02
CA VAL A 491 -1.38 11.76 2.72
C VAL A 491 -1.58 10.64 1.71
N ASN A 492 -0.53 9.84 1.56
CA ASN A 492 -0.39 8.73 0.64
C ASN A 492 -0.23 7.42 1.38
N GLY A 493 -0.36 6.34 0.62
CA GLY A 493 -0.17 4.98 1.11
C GLY A 493 -1.42 4.15 0.94
N ASP A 494 -1.28 2.87 1.26
CA ASP A 494 -2.34 1.90 1.10
C ASP A 494 -3.56 2.29 1.92
N SER A 495 -4.74 2.09 1.34
CA SER A 495 -5.98 2.16 2.08
C SER A 495 -5.95 1.07 3.16
N GLY A 496 -5.56 1.46 4.37
CA GLY A 496 -5.43 0.62 5.56
C GLY A 496 -5.83 1.43 6.79
N THR A 497 -6.11 0.76 7.91
CA THR A 497 -6.60 1.42 9.13
C THR A 497 -5.66 2.54 9.61
N GLY A 498 -4.33 2.42 9.47
CA GLY A 498 -3.38 3.43 9.92
C GLY A 498 -3.55 4.82 9.27
N LYS A 499 -3.53 4.88 7.93
CA LYS A 499 -3.75 6.14 7.18
C LYS A 499 -5.13 6.73 7.47
N THR A 500 -6.16 5.88 7.45
CA THR A 500 -7.54 6.31 7.71
C THR A 500 -7.71 6.85 9.13
N TYR A 501 -7.15 6.16 10.14
CA TYR A 501 -7.17 6.60 11.54
C TYR A 501 -6.42 7.92 11.70
N PHE A 502 -5.25 8.06 11.07
CA PHE A 502 -4.50 9.31 11.06
C PHE A 502 -5.33 10.48 10.52
N CYS A 503 -5.89 10.37 9.31
CA CYS A 503 -6.71 11.43 8.72
C CYS A 503 -7.93 11.74 9.58
N GLN A 504 -8.67 10.72 10.04
CA GLN A 504 -9.87 10.90 10.86
C GLN A 504 -9.56 11.49 12.24
N SER A 505 -8.41 11.17 12.83
CA SER A 505 -8.00 11.75 14.11
C SER A 505 -7.77 13.25 13.99
N LEU A 506 -7.13 13.71 12.90
CA LEU A 506 -6.85 15.13 12.68
C LEU A 506 -8.10 15.94 12.35
N VAL A 507 -9.05 15.39 11.59
CA VAL A 507 -10.31 16.10 11.22
C VAL A 507 -11.12 16.54 12.44
N ASN A 508 -10.98 15.86 13.57
CA ASN A 508 -11.65 16.21 14.82
C ASN A 508 -11.01 17.39 15.57
N GLY A 509 -9.97 18.01 15.01
CA GLY A 509 -9.19 19.08 15.67
C GLY A 509 -8.17 18.53 16.66
N PHE A 510 -7.11 19.30 16.89
CA PHE A 510 -6.02 18.94 17.81
C PHE A 510 -5.28 20.20 18.29
N GLY A 511 -4.71 20.13 19.50
CA GLY A 511 -4.02 21.26 20.13
C GLY A 511 -4.91 22.52 20.14
N ASN A 512 -4.44 23.59 19.51
CA ASN A 512 -5.14 24.86 19.38
C ASN A 512 -5.99 24.99 18.08
N ILE A 513 -6.07 23.94 17.26
CA ILE A 513 -6.72 23.95 15.94
C ILE A 513 -8.11 23.33 16.05
N ARG A 514 -9.13 24.08 15.60
CA ARG A 514 -10.53 23.65 15.62
C ARG A 514 -10.90 22.85 14.37
N PRO A 515 -11.92 21.97 14.41
CA PRO A 515 -12.35 21.19 13.24
C PRO A 515 -12.67 22.03 12.00
N ASN A 516 -13.23 23.23 12.18
CA ASN A 516 -13.58 24.13 11.08
C ASN A 516 -12.38 24.86 10.46
N GLU A 517 -11.20 24.77 11.06
CA GLU A 517 -9.93 25.30 10.54
C GLU A 517 -9.16 24.24 9.73
N ILE A 518 -9.76 23.06 9.51
CA ILE A 518 -9.19 21.93 8.79
C ILE A 518 -10.03 21.60 7.56
N LEU A 519 -9.40 21.54 6.39
CA LEU A 519 -10.02 21.11 5.14
C LEU A 519 -9.50 19.71 4.77
N TYR A 520 -10.39 18.73 4.72
CA TYR A 520 -10.06 17.34 4.36
C TYR A 520 -10.70 16.96 3.02
N LEU A 521 -9.85 16.69 2.03
CA LEU A 521 -10.25 16.30 0.68
C LEU A 521 -9.83 14.85 0.42
N MET A 522 -10.80 13.97 0.17
CA MET A 522 -10.55 12.55 -0.08
C MET A 522 -10.82 12.17 -1.53
N ARG A 523 -9.82 11.63 -2.24
CA ARG A 523 -9.88 11.26 -3.66
C ARG A 523 -11.13 10.43 -4.02
N ASP A 524 -11.44 9.44 -3.18
CA ASP A 524 -12.52 8.48 -3.44
C ASP A 524 -13.91 9.03 -3.09
N ARG A 525 -13.99 10.21 -2.45
CA ARG A 525 -15.27 10.89 -2.18
C ARG A 525 -15.68 11.71 -3.40
N LYS A 526 -16.79 11.35 -4.05
CA LYS A 526 -17.29 12.03 -5.29
C LYS A 526 -17.29 13.56 -5.23
N LYS A 527 -17.65 14.16 -4.08
CA LYS A 527 -17.64 15.63 -3.89
C LYS A 527 -16.24 16.22 -4.02
N ASP A 528 -15.25 15.58 -3.40
CA ASP A 528 -13.88 16.06 -3.33
C ASP A 528 -13.13 15.70 -4.63
N GLN A 529 -13.48 14.57 -5.26
CA GLN A 529 -13.00 14.18 -6.59
C GLN A 529 -13.26 15.27 -7.63
N LYS A 530 -14.41 15.96 -7.59
CA LYS A 530 -14.70 17.08 -8.50
C LYS A 530 -13.71 18.23 -8.33
N ILE A 531 -13.25 18.51 -7.12
CA ILE A 531 -12.21 19.53 -6.86
C ILE A 531 -10.87 19.07 -7.46
N PHE A 532 -10.48 17.82 -7.24
CA PHE A 532 -9.25 17.27 -7.85
C PHE A 532 -9.28 17.29 -9.38
N ASN A 533 -10.40 16.92 -9.99
CA ASN A 533 -10.61 17.02 -11.43
C ASN A 533 -10.39 18.45 -11.94
N ARG A 534 -10.95 19.46 -11.25
CA ARG A 534 -10.78 20.89 -11.59
C ARG A 534 -9.33 21.36 -11.45
N ILE A 535 -8.59 20.83 -10.47
CA ILE A 535 -7.16 21.12 -10.28
C ILE A 535 -6.31 20.51 -11.41
N LEU A 536 -6.67 19.32 -11.88
CA LEU A 536 -5.94 18.63 -12.96
C LEU A 536 -6.24 19.20 -14.36
N GLY A 537 -7.49 19.63 -14.57
CA GLY A 537 -7.97 20.18 -15.83
C GLY A 537 -8.38 19.12 -16.87
N LEU A 538 -9.38 19.45 -17.67
CA LEU A 538 -10.06 18.54 -18.61
C LEU A 538 -9.12 17.94 -19.66
N LYS A 539 -8.16 18.73 -20.15
CA LYS A 539 -7.18 18.30 -21.14
C LYS A 539 -6.30 17.13 -20.65
N TRP A 540 -5.98 17.11 -19.34
CA TRP A 540 -5.24 16.02 -18.74
C TRP A 540 -6.14 14.81 -18.50
N LEU A 541 -7.34 15.03 -17.94
CA LEU A 541 -8.31 13.96 -17.65
C LEU A 541 -8.62 13.12 -18.89
N LYS A 542 -8.83 13.74 -20.05
CA LYS A 542 -9.08 13.04 -21.33
C LYS A 542 -7.93 12.17 -21.82
N LYS A 543 -6.70 12.48 -21.43
CA LYS A 543 -5.51 11.75 -21.88
C LYS A 543 -5.25 10.50 -21.05
N SER A 544 -5.54 10.56 -19.75
CA SER A 544 -5.04 9.58 -18.77
C SER A 544 -6.12 8.90 -17.95
N ILE A 545 -7.40 9.28 -18.08
CA ILE A 545 -8.48 8.81 -17.20
C ILE A 545 -9.70 8.42 -18.01
N ASP A 546 -10.43 7.42 -17.53
CA ASP A 546 -11.70 6.98 -18.11
C ASP A 546 -12.78 8.09 -18.01
N PRO A 547 -13.50 8.40 -19.10
CA PRO A 547 -14.62 9.34 -19.14
C PRO A 547 -15.64 9.23 -18.00
N VAL A 548 -15.84 8.03 -17.44
CA VAL A 548 -16.76 7.81 -16.31
C VAL A 548 -16.42 8.69 -15.10
N TYR A 549 -15.16 9.08 -14.90
CA TYR A 549 -14.74 9.87 -13.74
C TYR A 549 -14.83 11.40 -13.92
N TYR A 550 -15.13 11.90 -15.12
CA TYR A 550 -15.23 13.34 -15.41
C TYR A 550 -16.36 13.72 -16.37
N HIS A 551 -17.36 12.86 -16.57
CA HIS A 551 -18.55 13.17 -17.37
C HIS A 551 -19.29 14.44 -16.90
N ASP A 552 -19.26 14.72 -15.60
CA ASP A 552 -19.87 15.90 -14.95
C ASP A 552 -18.99 17.18 -15.00
N TYR A 553 -17.96 17.25 -15.84
CA TYR A 553 -17.03 18.38 -15.85
C TYR A 553 -17.72 19.68 -16.33
N PRO A 554 -17.61 20.81 -15.59
CA PRO A 554 -18.47 21.98 -15.83
C PRO A 554 -18.09 22.88 -17.02
N PHE A 555 -16.91 22.70 -17.63
CA PHE A 555 -16.39 23.58 -18.69
C PHE A 555 -15.91 22.80 -19.92
N SER A 556 -15.83 23.47 -21.07
CA SER A 556 -15.17 22.95 -22.27
C SER A 556 -13.64 23.03 -22.17
N GLU A 557 -12.91 22.34 -23.06
CA GLU A 557 -11.42 22.33 -23.04
C GLU A 557 -10.78 23.71 -23.26
N GLU A 558 -11.45 24.60 -23.98
CA GLU A 558 -10.95 25.95 -24.30
C GLU A 558 -11.19 26.95 -23.16
N GLU A 559 -12.25 26.73 -22.38
CA GLU A 559 -12.64 27.58 -21.24
C GLU A 559 -11.98 27.15 -19.93
N ASP A 560 -11.44 25.92 -19.87
CA ASP A 560 -10.90 25.36 -18.64
C ASP A 560 -9.54 25.96 -18.27
N ASN A 561 -9.50 26.71 -17.17
CA ASN A 561 -8.28 27.25 -16.58
C ASN A 561 -7.99 26.63 -15.20
N PRO A 562 -7.30 25.47 -15.14
CA PRO A 562 -6.97 24.83 -13.87
C PRO A 562 -6.01 25.68 -13.02
N GLU A 563 -5.23 26.58 -13.64
CA GLU A 563 -4.27 27.38 -12.92
C GLU A 563 -4.92 28.44 -12.05
N GLU A 564 -5.87 29.17 -12.64
CA GLU A 564 -6.68 30.17 -11.97
C GLU A 564 -7.56 29.54 -10.89
N PHE A 565 -8.16 28.38 -11.19
CA PHE A 565 -8.96 27.64 -10.21
C PHE A 565 -8.17 27.29 -8.95
N LEU A 566 -6.94 26.78 -9.08
CA LEU A 566 -6.12 26.43 -7.91
C LEU A 566 -5.72 27.67 -7.09
N SER A 567 -5.43 28.80 -7.75
CA SER A 567 -5.14 30.06 -7.06
C SER A 567 -6.35 30.56 -6.28
N GLN A 568 -7.52 30.62 -6.93
CA GLN A 568 -8.78 31.02 -6.30
C GLN A 568 -9.15 30.08 -5.15
N PHE A 569 -9.01 28.76 -5.34
CA PHE A 569 -9.26 27.76 -4.31
C PHE A 569 -8.40 28.02 -3.06
N LEU A 570 -7.12 28.38 -3.22
CA LEU A 570 -6.24 28.68 -2.10
C LEU A 570 -6.62 29.99 -1.38
N GLU A 571 -7.07 30.99 -2.13
CA GLU A 571 -7.55 32.29 -1.61
C GLU A 571 -8.87 32.15 -0.83
N GLU A 572 -9.85 31.45 -1.40
CA GLU A 572 -11.13 31.14 -0.74
C GLU A 572 -10.93 30.38 0.57
N ASN A 573 -9.92 29.52 0.61
CA ASN A 573 -9.56 28.73 1.79
C ASN A 573 -8.43 29.36 2.61
N SER A 574 -8.16 30.66 2.50
CA SER A 574 -7.07 31.34 3.22
C SER A 574 -7.17 31.25 4.75
N ASN A 575 -8.38 31.18 5.30
CA ASN A 575 -8.65 31.04 6.74
C ASN A 575 -8.40 29.63 7.29
N ILE A 576 -8.19 28.63 6.42
CA ILE A 576 -7.96 27.23 6.81
C ILE A 576 -6.50 27.05 7.21
N LYS A 577 -6.26 26.61 8.44
CA LYS A 577 -4.91 26.37 9.00
C LYS A 577 -4.29 25.06 8.52
N LEU A 578 -5.09 24.03 8.23
CA LEU A 578 -4.58 22.74 7.74
C LEU A 578 -5.41 22.23 6.56
N ILE A 579 -4.77 22.01 5.41
CA ILE A 579 -5.38 21.22 4.32
C ILE A 579 -4.76 19.82 4.30
N ILE A 580 -5.61 18.81 4.27
CA ILE A 580 -5.23 17.40 4.12
C ILE A 580 -5.75 16.90 2.77
N LEU A 581 -4.83 16.53 1.88
CA LEU A 581 -5.12 15.87 0.61
C LEU A 581 -4.93 14.36 0.82
N ASP A 582 -6.01 13.59 0.80
CA ASP A 582 -6.00 12.14 1.04
C ASP A 582 -6.34 11.38 -0.24
N GLY A 583 -5.42 10.55 -0.73
CA GLY A 583 -5.67 9.72 -1.89
C GLY A 583 -4.78 8.48 -1.93
N CYS A 584 -5.25 7.45 -2.62
CA CYS A 584 -4.40 6.31 -2.95
C CYS A 584 -3.39 6.73 -4.02
N ARG A 585 -2.17 6.21 -3.93
CA ARG A 585 -1.07 6.63 -4.79
C ARG A 585 -1.16 5.93 -6.14
N ASP A 586 -1.72 6.65 -7.10
CA ASP A 586 -1.73 6.31 -8.51
C ASP A 586 -0.81 7.29 -9.29
N ARG A 587 -0.18 6.81 -10.36
CA ARG A 587 0.77 7.59 -11.17
C ARG A 587 0.08 8.76 -11.88
N ASP A 588 -1.11 8.52 -12.39
CA ASP A 588 -1.72 9.33 -13.43
C ASP A 588 -2.71 10.38 -12.91
N TYR A 589 -3.14 10.26 -11.66
CA TYR A 589 -4.14 11.13 -11.01
C TYR A 589 -3.64 11.75 -9.69
N PHE A 590 -3.56 11.00 -8.59
CA PHE A 590 -3.25 11.57 -7.28
C PHE A 590 -1.80 12.02 -7.16
N GLN A 591 -0.83 11.27 -7.70
CA GLN A 591 0.56 11.75 -7.75
C GLN A 591 0.65 13.07 -8.52
N ARG A 592 -0.13 13.22 -9.60
CA ARG A 592 -0.19 14.45 -10.38
C ARG A 592 -0.76 15.62 -9.57
N VAL A 593 -1.78 15.40 -8.74
CA VAL A 593 -2.29 16.43 -7.82
C VAL A 593 -1.18 16.89 -6.88
N ILE A 594 -0.45 15.96 -6.27
CA ILE A 594 0.65 16.27 -5.34
C ILE A 594 1.75 17.05 -6.06
N ASP A 595 2.14 16.61 -7.26
CA ASP A 595 3.12 17.28 -8.10
C ASP A 595 2.70 18.73 -8.40
N LEU A 596 1.42 18.99 -8.67
CA LEU A 596 0.93 20.37 -8.91
C LEU A 596 1.03 21.26 -7.67
N PHE A 597 0.66 20.77 -6.49
CA PHE A 597 0.83 21.52 -5.23
C PHE A 597 2.31 21.72 -4.91
N TYR A 598 3.13 20.71 -5.16
CA TYR A 598 4.58 20.74 -4.95
C TYR A 598 5.27 21.75 -5.87
N PHE A 599 5.03 21.69 -7.17
CA PHE A 599 5.65 22.59 -8.14
C PHE A 599 5.22 24.04 -7.97
N ARG A 600 4.09 24.31 -7.32
CA ARG A 600 3.66 25.67 -6.99
C ARG A 600 4.16 26.17 -5.63
N ASP A 601 5.09 25.45 -5.00
CA ASP A 601 5.64 25.73 -3.68
C ASP A 601 4.52 25.87 -2.61
N LYS A 602 3.42 25.12 -2.76
CA LYS A 602 2.27 25.10 -1.84
C LYS A 602 2.21 23.86 -0.95
N LEU A 603 2.83 22.75 -1.35
CA LEU A 603 2.90 21.53 -0.54
C LEU A 603 3.98 21.65 0.54
N ASP A 604 3.62 21.42 1.81
CA ASP A 604 4.57 21.48 2.92
C ASP A 604 5.10 20.12 3.35
N VAL A 605 4.20 19.12 3.44
CA VAL A 605 4.51 17.79 3.96
C VAL A 605 3.86 16.73 3.08
N GLU A 606 4.60 15.66 2.80
CA GLU A 606 4.05 14.43 2.26
C GLU A 606 4.21 13.32 3.31
N VAL A 607 3.10 12.70 3.68
CA VAL A 607 3.06 11.60 4.65
C VAL A 607 2.68 10.35 3.87
N ASN A 608 3.56 9.36 3.88
CA ASN A 608 3.34 8.12 3.17
C ASN A 608 3.33 6.94 4.15
N PHE A 609 2.23 6.19 4.13
CA PHE A 609 2.09 4.96 4.90
C PHE A 609 2.43 3.78 4.01
N ARG A 610 3.64 3.20 4.16
CA ARG A 610 4.04 2.01 3.42
C ARG A 610 3.77 0.75 4.20
N ALA A 611 3.26 -0.26 3.52
CA ALA A 611 3.20 -1.61 4.06
C ALA A 611 3.79 -2.62 3.07
N THR A 612 4.33 -3.73 3.59
CA THR A 612 4.80 -4.84 2.75
C THR A 612 3.66 -5.39 1.88
N LEU A 613 3.98 -6.06 0.78
CA LEU A 613 2.97 -6.68 -0.10
C LEU A 613 2.01 -7.56 0.72
N SER A 614 2.54 -8.36 1.63
CA SER A 614 1.73 -9.20 2.51
C SER A 614 0.74 -8.38 3.33
N THR A 615 1.20 -7.38 4.08
CA THR A 615 0.36 -6.54 4.93
C THR A 615 -0.74 -5.84 4.15
N ARG A 616 -0.43 -5.37 2.93
CA ARG A 616 -1.41 -4.76 2.01
C ARG A 616 -2.51 -5.74 1.65
N ARG A 617 -2.10 -6.92 1.22
CA ARG A 617 -3.02 -7.99 0.85
C ARG A 617 -3.92 -8.35 2.04
N PHE A 618 -3.40 -8.51 3.25
CA PHE A 618 -4.22 -8.79 4.44
C PHE A 618 -5.23 -7.69 4.76
N ASN A 619 -4.82 -6.41 4.68
CA ASN A 619 -5.76 -5.31 4.89
C ASN A 619 -6.91 -5.33 3.87
N LEU A 620 -6.63 -5.73 2.62
CA LEU A 620 -7.65 -5.87 1.57
C LEU A 620 -8.51 -7.11 1.78
N GLU A 621 -7.93 -8.24 2.18
CA GLU A 621 -8.68 -9.47 2.48
C GLU A 621 -9.71 -9.24 3.60
N GLU A 622 -9.36 -8.47 4.64
CA GLU A 622 -10.29 -8.07 5.71
C GLU A 622 -11.47 -7.21 5.22
N ARG A 623 -11.27 -6.41 4.16
CA ARG A 623 -12.27 -5.46 3.65
C ARG A 623 -13.14 -6.04 2.55
N GLU A 624 -12.49 -6.67 1.58
CA GLU A 624 -13.08 -7.14 0.34
C GLU A 624 -13.66 -8.54 0.47
N LEU A 625 -13.16 -9.34 1.43
CA LEU A 625 -13.58 -10.71 1.74
C LEU A 625 -13.43 -11.73 0.58
N ALA A 626 -13.19 -11.29 -0.66
CA ALA A 626 -13.06 -12.12 -1.86
C ALA A 626 -11.68 -11.95 -2.55
N LEU A 627 -11.10 -13.07 -3.02
CA LEU A 627 -9.77 -13.08 -3.66
C LEU A 627 -9.69 -12.19 -4.93
N GLU A 628 -10.71 -12.21 -5.78
CA GLU A 628 -10.72 -11.43 -7.03
C GLU A 628 -10.73 -9.94 -6.81
N SER A 629 -11.52 -9.46 -5.85
CA SER A 629 -11.51 -8.05 -5.49
C SER A 629 -10.14 -7.65 -4.95
N VAL A 630 -9.54 -8.47 -4.08
CA VAL A 630 -8.18 -8.23 -3.56
C VAL A 630 -7.15 -8.14 -4.69
N ARG A 631 -7.17 -9.07 -5.64
CA ARG A 631 -6.24 -9.06 -6.78
C ARG A 631 -6.43 -7.87 -7.69
N THR A 632 -7.68 -7.52 -7.98
CA THR A 632 -8.02 -6.35 -8.79
C THR A 632 -7.45 -5.09 -8.14
N HIS A 633 -7.69 -4.88 -6.84
CA HIS A 633 -7.13 -3.75 -6.11
C HIS A 633 -5.59 -3.75 -6.05
N LEU A 634 -4.95 -4.91 -5.81
CA LEU A 634 -3.49 -5.03 -5.81
C LEU A 634 -2.86 -4.67 -7.16
N SER A 635 -3.55 -4.89 -8.29
CA SER A 635 -3.03 -4.54 -9.61
C SER A 635 -2.95 -3.04 -9.88
N PHE A 636 -3.75 -2.23 -9.18
CA PHE A 636 -3.79 -0.77 -9.32
C PHE A 636 -2.90 -0.03 -8.31
N LEU A 637 -2.39 -0.73 -7.30
CA LEU A 637 -1.64 -0.14 -6.21
C LEU A 637 -0.15 -0.01 -6.55
N GLU A 638 0.37 1.21 -6.45
CA GLU A 638 1.80 1.54 -6.35
C GLU A 638 2.66 1.54 -7.63
N GLU A 639 2.24 2.31 -8.63
CA GLU A 639 3.22 2.90 -9.55
C GLU A 639 3.13 4.43 -9.49
N PRO A 640 4.24 5.19 -9.40
CA PRO A 640 5.64 4.79 -9.17
C PRO A 640 6.05 4.77 -7.68
N ALA A 641 7.17 4.13 -7.32
CA ALA A 641 7.70 4.21 -5.94
C ALA A 641 8.08 5.66 -5.54
N LEU A 642 7.88 6.03 -4.27
CA LEU A 642 8.00 7.43 -3.79
C LEU A 642 9.44 7.96 -3.83
N GLU A 643 10.39 7.04 -3.81
CA GLU A 643 11.82 7.29 -3.93
C GLU A 643 12.23 7.76 -5.33
N ASP A 644 11.36 7.54 -6.32
CA ASP A 644 11.57 7.92 -7.71
C ASP A 644 10.86 9.24 -8.07
N THR A 645 10.13 9.89 -7.15
CA THR A 645 9.50 11.18 -7.44
C THR A 645 10.49 12.34 -7.31
N HIS A 646 10.27 13.39 -8.11
CA HIS A 646 11.09 14.61 -8.07
C HIS A 646 11.09 15.29 -6.69
N ILE A 647 10.06 15.03 -5.89
CA ILE A 647 9.86 15.55 -4.52
C ILE A 647 11.07 15.22 -3.63
N TYR A 648 11.65 14.04 -3.82
CA TYR A 648 12.69 13.49 -2.94
C TYR A 648 14.05 14.19 -3.07
N ARG A 649 14.38 14.74 -4.24
CA ARG A 649 15.75 15.16 -4.58
C ARG A 649 16.13 16.55 -4.09
N GLU A 650 15.14 17.36 -3.72
CA GLU A 650 15.34 18.80 -3.54
C GLU A 650 14.87 19.31 -2.16
N GLY A 651 14.27 18.46 -1.33
CA GLY A 651 13.93 18.78 0.06
C GLY A 651 12.84 19.85 0.26
N LYS A 652 12.07 20.21 -0.78
CA LYS A 652 11.03 21.27 -0.71
C LYS A 652 9.86 20.92 0.21
N ALA A 653 9.40 19.67 0.15
CA ALA A 653 8.38 19.12 1.03
C ALA A 653 9.04 18.17 2.03
N ILE A 654 8.57 18.19 3.28
CA ILE A 654 9.06 17.27 4.31
C ILE A 654 8.39 15.93 4.07
N LEU A 655 9.20 14.89 3.85
CA LEU A 655 8.70 13.54 3.63
C LEU A 655 8.73 12.74 4.93
N TYR A 656 7.59 12.19 5.31
CA TYR A 656 7.46 11.17 6.33
C TYR A 656 7.08 9.85 5.69
N ASP A 657 8.05 8.93 5.59
CA ASP A 657 7.81 7.57 5.15
C ASP A 657 7.68 6.66 6.37
N LEU A 658 6.44 6.25 6.64
CA LEU A 658 6.03 5.60 7.87
C LEU A 658 5.74 4.12 7.64
N ASP A 659 6.28 3.28 8.52
CA ASP A 659 5.96 1.86 8.55
C ASP A 659 4.52 1.66 9.04
N ASN A 660 3.65 1.19 8.15
CA ASN A 660 2.24 0.90 8.38
C ASN A 660 1.99 -0.59 8.70
N SER A 661 3.02 -1.33 9.11
CA SER A 661 2.88 -2.67 9.70
C SER A 661 2.05 -2.64 11.00
N ILE A 662 1.31 -3.72 11.26
CA ILE A 662 0.33 -3.79 12.37
C ILE A 662 0.97 -3.46 13.73
N SER A 663 2.19 -3.95 13.99
CA SER A 663 2.92 -3.72 15.24
C SER A 663 3.38 -2.28 15.46
N CYS A 664 3.41 -1.46 14.41
CA CYS A 664 3.92 -0.09 14.45
C CYS A 664 2.80 0.97 14.44
N ARG A 665 1.53 0.56 14.22
CA ARG A 665 0.37 1.44 14.12
C ARG A 665 -0.03 2.00 15.48
N LEU A 666 -0.47 3.25 15.48
CA LEU A 666 -1.19 3.85 16.60
C LEU A 666 -2.69 3.77 16.33
N ASN A 667 -3.48 3.59 17.40
CA ASN A 667 -4.93 3.70 17.33
C ASN A 667 -5.38 5.18 17.25
N LYS A 668 -6.68 5.40 17.08
CA LYS A 668 -7.24 6.74 16.86
C LYS A 668 -6.98 7.66 18.07
N GLU A 669 -7.16 7.13 19.27
CA GLU A 669 -7.02 7.83 20.55
C GLU A 669 -5.56 8.25 20.82
N GLU A 670 -4.61 7.34 20.58
CA GLU A 670 -3.17 7.57 20.71
C GLU A 670 -2.68 8.66 19.77
N ILE A 671 -3.15 8.66 18.51
CA ILE A 671 -2.83 9.72 17.54
C ILE A 671 -3.37 11.06 18.04
N GLN A 672 -4.60 11.11 18.55
CA GLN A 672 -5.16 12.35 19.07
C GLN A 672 -4.40 12.88 20.30
N GLU A 673 -3.99 12.00 21.22
CA GLU A 673 -3.20 12.42 22.38
C GLU A 673 -1.83 12.96 21.96
N LEU A 674 -1.20 12.32 20.98
CA LEU A 674 0.09 12.71 20.43
C LEU A 674 0.03 14.12 19.82
N PHE A 675 -0.97 14.41 18.98
CA PHE A 675 -1.11 15.69 18.29
C PHE A 675 -1.60 16.84 19.18
N LYS A 676 -2.14 16.54 20.37
CA LYS A 676 -2.59 17.56 21.34
C LYS A 676 -1.45 18.31 22.04
N ARG A 677 -0.27 17.71 22.15
CA ARG A 677 0.85 18.28 22.93
C ARG A 677 1.84 18.99 22.00
N GLU A 678 2.08 20.27 22.25
CA GLU A 678 3.22 21.01 21.69
C GLU A 678 4.43 20.82 22.63
N ARG A 679 5.62 20.43 22.12
CA ARG A 679 6.74 20.07 23.01
C ARG A 679 8.06 20.80 22.73
N ILE A 680 8.33 21.20 21.48
CA ILE A 680 9.67 21.72 21.14
C ILE A 680 9.58 23.02 20.33
N GLU A 681 9.93 24.16 20.94
CA GLU A 681 9.92 25.45 20.25
C GLU A 681 11.00 25.59 19.16
N SER A 682 12.15 24.92 19.32
CA SER A 682 13.26 24.95 18.36
C SER A 682 13.18 23.87 17.27
N TRP A 683 12.01 23.24 17.08
CA TRP A 683 11.85 22.11 16.15
C TRP A 683 12.22 22.47 14.70
N GLY A 684 12.00 23.72 14.28
CA GLY A 684 12.36 24.20 12.94
C GLY A 684 13.83 23.95 12.56
N ASP A 685 14.75 24.18 13.51
CA ASP A 685 16.20 23.97 13.31
C ASP A 685 16.57 22.48 13.18
N LEU A 686 15.67 21.57 13.55
CA LEU A 686 15.87 20.11 13.51
C LEU A 686 15.34 19.46 12.23
N ILE A 687 14.52 20.17 11.45
CA ILE A 687 13.88 19.66 10.22
C ILE A 687 14.37 20.36 8.95
N ARG A 688 14.88 21.59 9.05
CA ARG A 688 15.39 22.39 7.93
C ARG A 688 16.72 23.05 8.30
N ILE A 689 17.44 23.56 7.29
CA ILE A 689 18.62 24.37 7.52
C ILE A 689 18.20 25.69 8.21
N GLY A 690 18.47 25.79 9.52
CA GLY A 690 18.12 26.98 10.29
C GLY A 690 19.08 28.15 10.04
N ASP A 691 18.92 29.23 10.79
CA ASP A 691 19.75 30.43 10.66
C ASP A 691 21.07 30.28 11.40
N PHE A 692 22.18 30.41 10.66
CA PHE A 692 23.51 30.50 11.26
C PHE A 692 23.65 31.89 11.89
N LYS A 693 23.59 31.99 13.22
CA LYS A 693 23.54 33.26 13.98
C LYS A 693 24.79 34.17 13.90
N ARG A 694 25.64 34.04 12.87
CA ARG A 694 26.81 34.91 12.64
C ARG A 694 26.40 36.29 12.09
N GLU A 695 27.31 37.26 12.15
CA GLU A 695 27.14 38.58 11.52
C GLU A 695 26.80 38.42 10.02
N SER A 696 25.69 39.01 9.59
CA SER A 696 25.31 39.07 8.18
C SER A 696 25.81 40.36 7.53
N HIS A 697 26.22 40.26 6.28
CA HIS A 697 26.70 41.40 5.49
C HIS A 697 25.74 41.70 4.34
N LEU A 698 25.44 42.98 4.12
CA LEU A 698 24.56 43.42 3.03
C LEU A 698 25.27 43.36 1.66
N LEU A 699 24.59 42.80 0.65
CA LEU A 699 25.03 42.76 -0.74
C LEU A 699 24.45 43.93 -1.54
N LYS A 700 25.31 44.57 -2.34
CA LYS A 700 24.86 45.52 -3.37
C LYS A 700 24.19 44.74 -4.51
N THR A 701 22.96 45.11 -4.83
CA THR A 701 22.13 44.43 -5.81
C THR A 701 21.84 45.35 -6.99
N TYR A 702 21.89 44.79 -8.18
CA TYR A 702 21.51 45.44 -9.43
C TYR A 702 20.30 44.72 -9.98
N SER A 703 19.29 45.48 -10.43
CA SER A 703 18.10 44.91 -11.06
C SER A 703 17.85 45.51 -12.43
N GLY A 704 17.27 44.72 -13.32
CA GLY A 704 16.94 45.13 -14.68
C GLY A 704 16.00 44.13 -15.36
N THR A 705 15.58 44.45 -16.57
CA THR A 705 14.72 43.60 -17.42
C THR A 705 15.49 43.13 -18.65
N LEU A 706 15.21 41.90 -19.09
CA LEU A 706 15.82 41.30 -20.27
C LEU A 706 14.80 41.18 -21.42
N SER A 707 15.31 41.12 -22.65
CA SER A 707 14.47 40.94 -23.84
C SER A 707 14.40 39.48 -24.26
N LEU A 708 13.21 39.03 -24.66
CA LEU A 708 12.95 37.67 -25.11
C LEU A 708 12.69 37.64 -26.62
N GLN A 709 13.42 36.78 -27.32
CA GLN A 709 13.24 36.56 -28.76
C GLN A 709 12.79 35.12 -29.01
N LYS A 710 11.81 34.93 -29.92
CA LYS A 710 11.27 33.63 -30.32
C LYS A 710 11.88 33.21 -31.65
N SER A 711 12.21 31.93 -31.82
CA SER A 711 12.73 31.42 -33.09
C SER A 711 12.27 29.97 -33.30
N PRO A 712 11.86 29.58 -34.52
CA PRO A 712 11.58 28.19 -34.83
C PRO A 712 12.89 27.39 -34.93
N SER A 713 12.86 26.11 -34.58
CA SER A 713 13.96 25.19 -34.83
C SER A 713 13.43 23.79 -35.13
N THR A 714 14.28 22.95 -35.72
CA THR A 714 13.97 21.57 -36.06
C THR A 714 14.59 20.61 -35.06
N SER A 715 13.82 19.63 -34.58
CA SER A 715 14.32 18.50 -33.80
C SER A 715 14.50 17.27 -34.70
N LYS A 716 15.54 16.47 -34.44
CA LYS A 716 15.76 15.17 -35.08
C LYS A 716 15.66 14.06 -34.04
N ILE A 717 15.12 12.89 -34.42
CA ILE A 717 14.98 11.72 -33.54
C ILE A 717 15.77 10.56 -34.13
N TYR A 718 16.62 9.95 -33.31
CA TYR A 718 17.41 8.77 -33.64
C TYR A 718 17.05 7.63 -32.68
N LYS A 719 17.23 6.39 -33.14
CA LYS A 719 17.11 5.21 -32.27
C LYS A 719 18.39 5.02 -31.47
N LEU A 720 18.27 4.67 -30.18
CA LEU A 720 19.41 4.34 -29.34
C LEU A 720 20.03 3.00 -29.82
N GLU A 721 21.28 3.03 -30.26
CA GLU A 721 22.00 1.83 -30.71
C GLU A 721 22.41 0.90 -29.56
N LYS A 722 22.84 -0.34 -29.91
CA LYS A 722 23.09 -1.46 -28.98
C LYS A 722 23.90 -1.05 -27.75
N VAL A 723 23.22 -1.06 -26.61
CA VAL A 723 23.79 -0.89 -25.28
C VAL A 723 24.61 -2.13 -24.90
N LYS A 724 25.87 -1.94 -24.51
CA LYS A 724 26.67 -3.01 -23.91
C LYS A 724 26.44 -3.02 -22.40
N HIS A 725 25.90 -4.13 -21.90
CA HIS A 725 25.76 -4.40 -20.48
C HIS A 725 27.02 -5.11 -19.98
N GLU A 726 27.66 -4.52 -18.99
CA GLU A 726 28.80 -5.09 -18.28
C GLU A 726 28.39 -5.28 -16.80
N PRO A 727 28.76 -6.41 -16.17
CA PRO A 727 28.57 -6.56 -14.73
C PRO A 727 29.42 -5.53 -13.98
N LEU A 728 28.83 -4.87 -12.98
CA LEU A 728 29.52 -3.86 -12.18
C LEU A 728 30.36 -4.52 -11.09
N SER A 729 31.69 -4.44 -11.18
CA SER A 729 32.58 -4.70 -10.04
C SER A 729 32.60 -3.47 -9.14
N HIS A 730 32.05 -3.59 -7.93
CA HIS A 730 32.08 -2.55 -6.92
C HIS A 730 32.77 -3.07 -5.65
N GLU A 731 33.35 -2.15 -4.90
CA GLU A 731 34.00 -2.40 -3.61
C GLU A 731 33.20 -1.73 -2.49
N GLU A 732 33.21 -2.36 -1.32
CA GLU A 732 32.48 -1.91 -0.14
C GLU A 732 33.43 -1.76 1.05
N ARG A 733 33.22 -0.69 1.83
CA ARG A 733 33.86 -0.55 3.16
C ARG A 733 32.97 0.18 4.15
N LYS A 734 33.21 -0.08 5.43
CA LYS A 734 32.66 0.73 6.54
C LYS A 734 33.56 1.93 6.80
N PHE A 735 32.96 3.05 7.19
CA PHE A 735 33.67 4.23 7.68
C PHE A 735 33.31 4.51 9.13
N ARG A 736 34.19 5.24 9.82
CA ARG A 736 33.90 5.85 11.12
C ARG A 736 33.86 7.35 10.90
N MET A 737 32.83 8.00 11.42
CA MET A 737 32.74 9.46 11.44
C MET A 737 33.45 9.95 12.69
N ASP A 738 34.45 10.80 12.52
CA ASP A 738 35.14 11.45 13.62
C ASP A 738 34.30 12.63 14.09
N LEU A 739 33.65 12.45 15.25
CA LEU A 739 32.77 13.43 15.84
C LEU A 739 33.55 14.64 16.33
N ASN A 740 32.94 15.81 16.19
CA ASN A 740 33.50 17.06 16.65
C ASN A 740 33.69 17.05 18.18
N LYS A 741 34.93 17.33 18.62
CA LYS A 741 35.31 17.44 20.04
C LYS A 741 35.47 18.89 20.50
N ASP A 742 35.53 19.84 19.57
CA ASP A 742 35.77 21.26 19.82
C ASP A 742 34.59 22.10 19.32
N ILE A 743 33.46 21.97 20.03
CA ILE A 743 32.24 22.74 19.74
C ILE A 743 32.46 24.25 19.94
N ALA A 744 33.46 24.66 20.73
CA ALA A 744 33.75 26.07 20.98
C ALA A 744 34.29 26.78 19.73
N ASN A 745 35.20 26.14 18.98
CA ASN A 745 35.78 26.71 17.78
C ASN A 745 35.03 26.33 16.49
N GLU A 746 34.43 25.13 16.44
CA GLU A 746 33.68 24.63 15.27
C GLU A 746 32.21 24.31 15.64
N PRO A 747 31.39 25.30 16.04
CA PRO A 747 30.03 25.06 16.55
C PRO A 747 29.06 24.48 15.51
N HIS A 748 29.42 24.52 14.23
CA HIS A 748 28.61 24.03 13.12
C HIS A 748 28.98 22.63 12.65
N LEU A 749 30.07 22.05 13.17
CA LEU A 749 30.56 20.74 12.72
C LEU A 749 30.00 19.61 13.59
N ILE A 750 29.41 18.60 12.94
CA ILE A 750 29.00 17.34 13.58
C ILE A 750 30.15 16.33 13.52
N GLY A 751 30.73 16.15 12.35
CA GLY A 751 31.85 15.22 12.20
C GLY A 751 32.44 15.18 10.79
N ILE A 752 33.55 14.45 10.70
CA ILE A 752 34.41 14.36 9.52
C ILE A 752 34.50 12.90 9.07
N ILE A 753 34.48 12.67 7.76
CA ILE A 753 34.69 11.37 7.13
C ILE A 753 35.91 11.49 6.21
N GLU A 754 36.95 10.70 6.47
CA GLU A 754 38.15 10.65 5.63
C GLU A 754 37.90 9.89 4.33
N MET A 755 38.32 10.47 3.20
CA MET A 755 38.01 10.01 1.83
C MET A 755 39.22 10.13 0.89
N ASN A 756 40.43 9.90 1.41
CA ASN A 756 41.72 10.08 0.70
C ASN A 756 41.88 9.23 -0.57
N ASP A 757 41.29 8.04 -0.58
CA ASP A 757 41.27 7.09 -1.70
C ASP A 757 40.31 7.51 -2.82
N LEU A 758 39.14 8.06 -2.47
CA LEU A 758 38.11 8.44 -3.44
C LEU A 758 38.26 9.89 -3.93
N LYS A 759 38.86 10.78 -3.11
CA LYS A 759 39.10 12.19 -3.41
C LYS A 759 37.85 12.88 -3.98
N PRO A 760 36.75 12.99 -3.20
CA PRO A 760 35.47 13.50 -3.66
C PRO A 760 35.60 14.90 -4.28
N LYS A 761 34.95 15.09 -5.43
CA LYS A 761 34.90 16.34 -6.19
C LYS A 761 33.48 16.87 -6.34
N GLN A 762 32.50 15.98 -6.50
CA GLN A 762 31.09 16.35 -6.64
C GLN A 762 30.23 15.43 -5.79
N ILE A 763 29.16 15.98 -5.21
CA ILE A 763 28.19 15.22 -4.41
C ILE A 763 26.75 15.59 -4.77
N ARG A 764 25.86 14.60 -4.79
CA ARG A 764 24.44 14.77 -5.13
C ARG A 764 23.59 13.93 -4.19
N PHE A 765 22.41 14.43 -3.87
CA PHE A 765 21.42 13.68 -3.11
C PHE A 765 21.03 12.43 -3.90
N TYR A 766 21.25 11.25 -3.32
CA TYR A 766 20.89 9.97 -3.94
C TYR A 766 19.60 9.43 -3.36
N ALA A 767 19.52 9.37 -2.03
CA ALA A 767 18.31 9.07 -1.28
C ALA A 767 18.40 9.64 0.14
N GLN A 768 17.34 9.48 0.93
CA GLN A 768 17.33 9.83 2.35
C GLN A 768 18.46 9.10 3.07
N ASP A 769 19.32 9.88 3.75
CA ASP A 769 20.54 9.39 4.38
C ASP A 769 21.53 8.70 3.42
N GLN A 770 21.45 9.00 2.11
CA GLN A 770 22.38 8.53 1.09
C GLN A 770 22.84 9.64 0.13
N ILE A 771 24.14 9.64 -0.17
CA ILE A 771 24.74 10.62 -1.09
C ILE A 771 25.52 9.88 -2.16
N ALA A 772 25.31 10.25 -3.42
CA ALA A 772 26.17 9.82 -4.50
C ALA A 772 27.24 10.87 -4.76
N GLY A 773 28.44 10.44 -5.12
CA GLY A 773 29.51 11.35 -5.47
C GLY A 773 30.44 10.83 -6.55
N LEU A 774 31.23 11.77 -7.07
CA LEU A 774 32.27 11.53 -8.06
C LEU A 774 33.60 12.08 -7.54
N GLY A 775 34.61 11.23 -7.58
CA GLY A 775 35.99 11.52 -7.20
C GLY A 775 36.83 12.10 -8.33
N LYS A 776 37.95 12.74 -7.98
CA LYS A 776 38.89 13.38 -8.94
C LYS A 776 39.45 12.39 -9.97
N GLU A 777 39.69 11.14 -9.57
CA GLU A 777 40.20 10.08 -10.47
C GLU A 777 39.09 9.27 -11.16
N GLY A 778 37.82 9.67 -11.03
CA GLY A 778 36.70 8.97 -11.66
C GLY A 778 36.08 7.84 -10.84
N ALA A 779 36.38 7.78 -9.55
CA ALA A 779 35.67 6.92 -8.61
C ALA A 779 34.24 7.44 -8.42
N VAL A 780 33.24 6.62 -8.71
CA VAL A 780 31.83 6.91 -8.41
C VAL A 780 31.49 6.15 -7.13
N PHE A 781 30.87 6.84 -6.18
CA PHE A 781 30.57 6.26 -4.87
C PHE A 781 29.18 6.63 -4.35
N ILE A 782 28.66 5.81 -3.45
CA ILE A 782 27.46 6.07 -2.65
C ILE A 782 27.83 5.92 -1.17
N ILE A 783 27.56 6.94 -0.37
CA ILE A 783 27.71 6.92 1.09
C ILE A 783 26.34 6.68 1.72
N THR A 784 26.26 5.75 2.67
CA THR A 784 25.07 5.49 3.49
C THR A 784 25.35 5.87 4.95
N PHE A 785 24.58 6.81 5.51
CA PHE A 785 24.77 7.26 6.89
C PHE A 785 24.07 6.37 7.93
N LEU A 786 23.11 5.54 7.51
CA LEU A 786 22.36 4.67 8.42
C LEU A 786 23.26 3.60 9.09
N ASP A 787 24.21 3.06 8.32
CA ASP A 787 25.10 1.98 8.74
C ASP A 787 26.59 2.28 8.48
N ASN A 788 26.90 3.54 8.14
CA ASN A 788 28.23 4.07 7.86
C ASN A 788 29.01 3.25 6.82
N ARG A 789 28.46 3.07 5.62
CA ARG A 789 29.13 2.36 4.51
C ARG A 789 29.36 3.23 3.29
N ILE A 790 30.33 2.81 2.49
CA ILE A 790 30.66 3.40 1.20
C ILE A 790 30.70 2.27 0.16
N PHE A 791 29.86 2.40 -0.85
CA PHE A 791 29.90 1.59 -2.07
C PHE A 791 30.60 2.40 -3.14
N HIS A 792 31.59 1.84 -3.83
CA HIS A 792 32.27 2.58 -4.88
C HIS A 792 32.74 1.69 -6.03
N THR A 793 32.95 2.32 -7.17
CA THR A 793 33.46 1.69 -8.39
C THR A 793 34.24 2.72 -9.20
N ASN A 794 35.20 2.27 -9.99
CA ASN A 794 36.01 3.16 -10.81
C ASN A 794 35.58 3.06 -12.28
N ILE A 795 35.22 4.20 -12.86
CA ILE A 795 34.80 4.30 -14.27
C ILE A 795 35.83 5.04 -15.14
N GLY A 796 36.99 5.38 -14.56
CA GLY A 796 38.01 6.22 -15.18
C GLY A 796 37.66 7.70 -15.11
N ARG A 797 38.66 8.55 -15.39
CA ARG A 797 38.55 10.00 -15.22
C ARG A 797 37.29 10.57 -15.89
N SER A 798 36.46 11.19 -15.06
CA SER A 798 35.15 11.69 -15.44
C SER A 798 35.08 13.20 -15.33
N ARG A 799 34.39 13.82 -16.29
CA ARG A 799 34.20 15.26 -16.37
C ARG A 799 33.11 15.74 -15.41
N GLY A 800 32.04 14.97 -15.29
CA GLY A 800 30.92 15.22 -14.39
C GLY A 800 29.92 14.07 -14.41
N PHE A 801 28.94 14.14 -13.51
CA PHE A 801 27.85 13.17 -13.46
C PHE A 801 26.52 13.84 -13.10
N THR A 802 25.43 13.14 -13.38
CA THR A 802 24.07 13.48 -12.93
C THR A 802 23.33 12.21 -12.50
N LEU A 803 22.23 12.39 -11.79
CA LEU A 803 21.37 11.30 -11.32
C LEU A 803 20.02 11.35 -12.04
N PHE A 804 19.56 10.20 -12.55
CA PHE A 804 18.21 10.03 -13.10
C PHE A 804 17.60 8.76 -12.47
N GLY A 805 16.50 8.90 -11.73
CA GLY A 805 16.09 7.92 -10.72
C GLY A 805 17.24 7.57 -9.75
N ARG A 806 17.57 6.29 -9.62
CA ARG A 806 18.72 5.79 -8.84
C ARG A 806 19.93 5.41 -9.69
N LYS A 807 19.96 5.87 -10.93
CA LYS A 807 21.05 5.60 -11.88
C LYS A 807 21.96 6.81 -11.96
N ILE A 808 23.25 6.55 -11.98
CA ILE A 808 24.29 7.55 -12.18
C ILE A 808 24.63 7.60 -13.65
N PHE A 809 24.45 8.76 -14.27
CA PHE A 809 24.94 9.03 -15.61
C PHE A 809 26.26 9.80 -15.50
N ALA A 810 27.35 9.23 -16.00
CA ALA A 810 28.67 9.83 -15.96
C ALA A 810 29.22 10.06 -17.37
N ILE A 811 29.96 11.17 -17.51
CA ILE A 811 30.67 11.53 -18.74
C ILE A 811 32.16 11.41 -18.48
N ASN A 812 32.89 10.65 -19.31
CA ASN A 812 34.35 10.55 -19.21
C ASN A 812 35.07 11.77 -19.83
N LEU A 813 36.39 11.89 -19.66
CA LEU A 813 37.16 12.99 -20.27
C LEU A 813 37.12 13.03 -21.80
N LYS A 814 36.78 11.91 -22.47
CA LYS A 814 36.63 11.82 -23.93
C LYS A 814 35.21 12.13 -24.41
N GLY A 815 34.30 12.48 -23.50
CA GLY A 815 32.89 12.75 -23.80
C GLY A 815 32.03 11.53 -24.07
N GLU A 816 32.50 10.32 -23.72
CA GLU A 816 31.70 9.10 -23.78
C GLU A 816 30.85 8.97 -22.51
N CYS A 817 29.65 8.43 -22.66
CA CYS A 817 28.67 8.34 -21.59
C CYS A 817 28.51 6.91 -21.07
N ALA A 818 28.37 6.79 -19.74
CA ALA A 818 28.07 5.53 -19.08
C ALA A 818 26.96 5.72 -18.04
N VAL A 819 26.13 4.70 -17.89
CA VAL A 819 25.12 4.60 -16.85
C VAL A 819 25.56 3.54 -15.86
N ILE A 820 25.61 3.90 -14.59
CA ILE A 820 25.95 3.01 -13.47
C ILE A 820 24.71 2.82 -12.61
N ASN A 821 24.40 1.57 -12.30
CA ASN A 821 23.35 1.21 -11.37
C ASN A 821 23.90 0.27 -10.30
N PHE A 822 24.04 0.80 -9.08
CA PHE A 822 24.49 0.01 -7.91
C PHE A 822 23.42 -0.96 -7.39
N GLU A 823 22.13 -0.72 -7.62
CA GLU A 823 21.06 -1.65 -7.21
C GLU A 823 21.03 -2.90 -8.09
N ARG A 824 21.26 -2.73 -9.39
CA ARG A 824 21.25 -3.84 -10.36
C ARG A 824 22.62 -4.48 -10.56
N ASN A 825 23.68 -3.88 -10.01
CA ASN A 825 25.08 -4.19 -10.29
C ASN A 825 25.38 -4.20 -11.79
N GLU A 826 24.90 -3.16 -12.47
CA GLU A 826 24.99 -3.02 -13.92
C GLU A 826 25.73 -1.75 -14.30
N LYS A 827 26.64 -1.90 -15.25
CA LYS A 827 27.28 -0.81 -15.98
C LYS A 827 26.84 -0.89 -17.43
N ILE A 828 26.29 0.20 -17.91
CA ILE A 828 25.79 0.35 -19.27
C ILE A 828 26.68 1.37 -19.97
N ARG A 829 27.44 0.93 -20.97
CA ARG A 829 28.18 1.87 -21.83
C ARG A 829 27.29 2.26 -22.99
N LEU A 830 27.11 3.57 -23.17
CA LEU A 830 26.28 4.12 -24.24
C LEU A 830 27.09 4.22 -25.54
N ALA A 831 26.37 4.18 -26.66
CA ALA A 831 26.97 4.32 -27.99
C ALA A 831 27.69 5.67 -28.11
N LYS A 832 28.80 5.67 -28.86
CA LYS A 832 29.59 6.88 -29.08
C LYS A 832 28.79 7.84 -29.97
N THR A 833 28.65 9.07 -29.53
CA THR A 833 28.02 10.15 -30.30
C THR A 833 29.03 10.81 -31.24
N ASP A 834 28.55 11.45 -32.31
CA ASP A 834 29.40 12.13 -33.31
C ASP A 834 30.22 13.29 -32.72
N SER A 835 29.74 13.88 -31.62
CA SER A 835 30.41 14.92 -30.86
C SER A 835 30.51 14.55 -29.38
N PRO A 836 31.62 14.85 -28.69
CA PRO A 836 31.80 14.52 -27.28
C PRO A 836 30.84 15.32 -26.37
N ALA A 837 30.29 14.65 -25.36
CA ALA A 837 29.50 15.31 -24.33
C ALA A 837 30.40 16.10 -23.36
N LEU A 838 30.00 17.33 -23.01
CA LEU A 838 30.73 18.22 -22.11
C LEU A 838 30.05 18.36 -20.74
N VAL A 839 28.72 18.35 -20.72
CA VAL A 839 27.88 18.52 -19.52
C VAL A 839 26.64 17.62 -19.61
N CYS A 840 26.10 17.23 -18.45
CA CYS A 840 24.85 16.47 -18.37
C CYS A 840 23.95 16.97 -17.24
N THR A 841 22.63 16.86 -17.45
CA THR A 841 21.61 17.02 -16.42
C THR A 841 20.48 16.00 -16.63
N ALA A 842 19.69 15.70 -15.60
CA ALA A 842 18.56 14.79 -15.71
C ALA A 842 17.28 15.59 -15.99
N LEU A 843 16.48 15.14 -16.95
CA LEU A 843 15.18 15.74 -17.28
C LEU A 843 14.04 15.11 -16.47
N SER A 844 14.10 13.79 -16.31
CA SER A 844 13.12 12.98 -15.59
C SER A 844 13.78 11.71 -15.04
N THR A 845 13.01 10.80 -14.46
CA THR A 845 13.51 9.51 -13.96
C THR A 845 14.05 8.58 -15.06
N ASP A 846 13.64 8.80 -16.30
CA ASP A 846 13.90 8.01 -17.49
C ASP A 846 14.66 8.77 -18.58
N LYS A 847 14.91 10.08 -18.41
CA LYS A 847 15.54 10.92 -19.44
C LYS A 847 16.72 11.73 -18.93
N VAL A 848 17.80 11.74 -19.71
CA VAL A 848 19.01 12.54 -19.45
C VAL A 848 19.28 13.46 -20.62
N ILE A 849 19.77 14.66 -20.33
CA ILE A 849 20.18 15.67 -21.31
C ILE A 849 21.70 15.79 -21.28
N THR A 850 22.33 15.77 -22.45
CA THR A 850 23.75 16.04 -22.62
C THR A 850 23.96 17.24 -23.54
N GLY A 851 24.92 18.09 -23.18
CA GLY A 851 25.36 19.23 -23.98
C GLY A 851 26.69 18.90 -24.61
N HIS A 852 26.82 19.15 -25.91
CA HIS A 852 27.95 18.69 -26.71
C HIS A 852 28.86 19.83 -27.15
N GLU A 853 30.07 19.47 -27.59
CA GLU A 853 31.06 20.41 -28.13
C GLU A 853 30.62 21.03 -29.46
N ASP A 854 29.75 20.35 -30.21
CA ASP A 854 29.18 20.85 -31.47
C ASP A 854 28.03 21.87 -31.28
N GLY A 855 27.69 22.22 -30.04
CA GLY A 855 26.56 23.10 -29.72
C GLY A 855 25.20 22.40 -29.77
N SER A 856 25.15 21.09 -30.02
CA SER A 856 23.92 20.31 -29.95
C SER A 856 23.57 19.93 -28.51
N ILE A 857 22.28 19.76 -28.27
CA ILE A 857 21.74 19.18 -27.04
C ILE A 857 21.12 17.84 -27.40
N ARG A 858 21.53 16.77 -26.72
CA ARG A 858 20.99 15.43 -26.95
C ARG A 858 20.21 14.96 -25.73
N ILE A 859 19.07 14.34 -25.96
CA ILE A 859 18.16 13.85 -24.92
C ILE A 859 18.04 12.36 -25.07
N TRP A 860 18.53 11.63 -24.08
CA TRP A 860 18.54 10.19 -24.00
C TRP A 860 17.27 9.73 -23.31
N ASN A 861 16.40 9.03 -24.03
CA ASN A 861 15.19 8.42 -23.50
C ASN A 861 15.42 6.91 -23.35
N PHE A 862 15.50 6.44 -22.11
CA PHE A 862 15.77 5.04 -21.81
C PHE A 862 14.53 4.14 -21.88
N ASP A 863 13.33 4.72 -21.80
CA ASP A 863 12.08 3.96 -21.90
C ASP A 863 11.74 3.66 -23.36
N GLU A 864 11.84 4.67 -24.23
CA GLU A 864 11.58 4.52 -25.68
C GLU A 864 12.81 4.01 -26.46
N ASN A 865 13.99 3.95 -25.81
CA ASN A 865 15.27 3.69 -26.46
C ASN A 865 15.52 4.65 -27.65
N THR A 866 15.39 5.96 -27.41
CA THR A 866 15.56 7.02 -28.43
C THR A 866 16.52 8.11 -27.97
N ILE A 867 17.13 8.81 -28.94
CA ILE A 867 17.93 10.01 -28.72
C ILE A 867 17.31 11.15 -29.54
N HIS A 868 16.87 12.21 -28.87
CA HIS A 868 16.44 13.43 -29.53
C HIS A 868 17.62 14.40 -29.63
N VAL A 869 17.81 15.02 -30.79
CA VAL A 869 18.86 16.02 -31.01
C VAL A 869 18.21 17.37 -31.28
N LEU A 870 18.57 18.35 -30.46
CA LEU A 870 18.18 19.74 -30.58
C LEU A 870 19.40 20.54 -31.05
N GLU A 871 19.32 21.08 -32.27
CA GLU A 871 20.36 21.89 -32.89
C GLU A 871 20.00 23.37 -32.75
N GLY A 872 20.97 24.22 -32.40
CA GLY A 872 20.77 25.67 -32.48
C GLY A 872 21.74 26.57 -31.72
N HIS A 873 22.56 26.08 -30.78
CA HIS A 873 23.73 26.86 -30.33
C HIS A 873 24.84 26.77 -31.38
N SER A 874 25.60 27.86 -31.56
CA SER A 874 26.71 27.93 -32.53
C SER A 874 28.07 27.62 -31.92
N GLN A 875 28.11 27.38 -30.61
CA GLN A 875 29.33 27.19 -29.82
C GLN A 875 29.10 26.09 -28.77
N PRO A 876 30.16 25.53 -28.15
CA PRO A 876 30.05 24.46 -27.16
C PRO A 876 29.09 24.79 -26.01
N ILE A 877 28.26 23.81 -25.63
CA ILE A 877 27.36 23.95 -24.48
C ILE A 877 28.19 23.97 -23.18
N LEU A 878 27.99 25.01 -22.37
CA LEU A 878 28.71 25.24 -21.12
C LEU A 878 27.93 24.79 -19.89
N ALA A 879 26.61 24.95 -19.90
CA ALA A 879 25.75 24.52 -18.80
C ALA A 879 24.35 24.15 -19.29
N LEU A 880 23.71 23.24 -18.56
CA LEU A 880 22.35 22.76 -18.80
C LEU A 880 21.57 22.74 -17.50
N ALA A 881 20.29 23.06 -17.60
CA ALA A 881 19.30 22.84 -16.56
C ALA A 881 17.98 22.40 -17.20
N SER A 882 17.13 21.76 -16.42
CA SER A 882 15.78 21.38 -16.83
C SER A 882 14.80 21.83 -15.77
N ASP A 883 13.64 22.31 -16.21
CA ASP A 883 12.51 22.57 -15.33
C ASP A 883 11.72 21.28 -15.07
N TYR A 884 10.82 21.34 -14.09
CA TYR A 884 9.98 20.20 -13.71
C TYR A 884 8.92 19.81 -14.74
N PHE A 885 8.62 20.69 -15.69
CA PHE A 885 7.60 20.50 -16.71
C PHE A 885 8.20 19.95 -18.02
N GLY A 886 9.50 19.63 -18.01
CA GLY A 886 10.21 19.08 -19.14
C GLY A 886 10.79 20.14 -20.09
N GLY A 887 10.77 21.42 -19.70
CA GLY A 887 11.48 22.49 -20.39
C GLY A 887 12.99 22.43 -20.11
N ILE A 888 13.77 22.74 -21.13
CA ILE A 888 15.23 22.59 -21.10
C ILE A 888 15.86 23.96 -21.26
N TYR A 889 16.90 24.25 -20.49
CA TYR A 889 17.60 25.51 -20.50
C TYR A 889 19.09 25.25 -20.74
N SER A 890 19.67 25.96 -21.69
CA SER A 890 21.06 25.77 -22.06
C SER A 890 21.78 27.10 -22.24
N THR A 891 23.05 27.10 -21.89
CA THR A 891 23.97 28.19 -22.20
C THR A 891 25.19 27.66 -22.91
N SER A 892 25.76 28.51 -23.75
CA SER A 892 26.93 28.21 -24.57
C SER A 892 27.93 29.36 -24.47
N SER A 893 29.12 29.17 -25.05
CA SER A 893 30.08 30.26 -25.25
C SER A 893 29.57 31.32 -26.25
N ASP A 894 28.40 31.13 -26.85
CA ASP A 894 27.68 32.17 -27.60
C ASP A 894 27.00 33.23 -26.72
N CYS A 895 27.08 33.10 -25.39
CA CYS A 895 26.51 34.01 -24.38
C CYS A 895 24.97 34.12 -24.38
N PHE A 896 24.26 33.21 -25.05
CA PHE A 896 22.80 33.15 -25.02
C PHE A 896 22.30 32.11 -24.01
N LEU A 897 21.21 32.44 -23.32
CA LEU A 897 20.41 31.47 -22.56
C LEU A 897 19.22 31.06 -23.43
N LYS A 898 19.17 29.79 -23.84
CA LYS A 898 18.09 29.26 -24.70
C LYS A 898 17.16 28.35 -23.92
N LYS A 899 15.85 28.50 -24.16
CA LYS A 899 14.78 27.63 -23.66
C LYS A 899 14.27 26.71 -24.76
N TRP A 900 14.18 25.43 -24.47
CA TRP A 900 13.74 24.39 -25.40
C TRP A 900 12.56 23.62 -24.83
N ASP A 901 11.76 23.09 -25.74
CA ASP A 901 10.65 22.19 -25.51
C ASP A 901 10.90 20.92 -26.35
N LEU A 902 10.67 19.75 -25.77
CA LEU A 902 10.87 18.46 -26.41
C LEU A 902 10.14 18.31 -27.76
N LYS A 903 8.92 18.86 -27.87
CA LYS A 903 8.06 18.75 -29.05
C LYS A 903 8.26 19.91 -30.01
N LYS A 904 8.46 21.13 -29.49
CA LYS A 904 8.54 22.36 -30.29
C LYS A 904 9.95 22.78 -30.67
N GLY A 905 10.99 22.16 -30.08
CA GLY A 905 12.38 22.57 -30.24
C GLY A 905 12.68 23.85 -29.43
N LEU A 906 13.55 24.71 -29.94
CA LEU A 906 13.83 26.05 -29.40
C LEU A 906 12.54 26.87 -29.31
N VAL A 907 12.24 27.35 -28.11
CA VAL A 907 11.05 28.17 -27.82
C VAL A 907 11.41 29.64 -27.76
N SER A 908 12.47 29.96 -27.03
CA SER A 908 12.93 31.34 -26.83
C SER A 908 14.40 31.41 -26.44
N PHE A 909 15.00 32.58 -26.57
CA PHE A 909 16.33 32.86 -26.03
C PHE A 909 16.42 34.25 -25.42
N ILE A 910 17.34 34.39 -24.48
CA ILE A 910 17.58 35.57 -23.66
C ILE A 910 19.03 36.02 -23.88
N SER A 911 19.20 37.32 -24.12
CA SER A 911 20.49 37.98 -24.38
C SER A 911 20.70 39.16 -23.44
N GLY A 912 21.95 39.61 -23.26
CA GLY A 912 22.29 40.77 -22.43
C GLY A 912 23.18 40.45 -21.22
N PHE A 913 23.77 39.26 -21.16
CA PHE A 913 24.69 38.86 -20.09
C PHE A 913 26.12 39.34 -20.38
N ASN A 914 26.77 39.98 -19.39
CA ASN A 914 28.15 40.47 -19.48
C ASN A 914 29.16 39.35 -19.15
N GLY A 915 29.27 38.33 -19.99
CA GLY A 915 30.24 37.24 -19.87
C GLY A 915 29.65 35.85 -20.10
N ASN A 916 30.51 34.82 -20.05
CA ASN A 916 30.09 33.44 -20.27
C ASN A 916 29.32 32.93 -19.04
N ILE A 917 28.17 32.32 -19.26
CA ILE A 917 27.40 31.67 -18.19
C ILE A 917 27.98 30.29 -17.92
N SER A 918 28.60 30.10 -16.76
CA SER A 918 29.26 28.85 -16.39
C SER A 918 28.37 27.88 -15.63
N HIS A 919 27.34 28.37 -14.93
CA HIS A 919 26.40 27.54 -14.17
C HIS A 919 24.96 28.02 -14.36
N ILE A 920 24.03 27.06 -14.44
CA ILE A 920 22.58 27.27 -14.44
C ILE A 920 21.99 26.33 -13.39
N LYS A 921 21.16 26.85 -12.49
CA LYS A 921 20.42 26.06 -11.49
C LYS A 921 19.01 26.60 -11.35
N PHE A 922 18.02 25.73 -11.18
CA PHE A 922 16.67 26.16 -10.81
C PHE A 922 16.61 26.47 -9.32
N SER A 923 15.90 27.54 -8.98
CA SER A 923 15.58 27.93 -7.60
C SER A 923 14.13 27.57 -7.26
N SER A 924 13.19 27.94 -8.12
CA SER A 924 11.75 27.65 -7.98
C SER A 924 11.08 27.56 -9.35
N TYR A 925 9.76 27.33 -9.41
CA TYR A 925 8.96 27.16 -10.64
C TYR A 925 9.20 28.25 -11.71
N ARG A 926 9.61 29.45 -11.30
CA ARG A 926 9.79 30.61 -12.20
C ARG A 926 11.18 31.24 -12.14
N LYS A 927 12.07 30.77 -11.26
CA LYS A 927 13.37 31.43 -11.01
C LYS A 927 14.55 30.54 -11.33
N ILE A 928 15.49 31.08 -12.11
CA ILE A 928 16.75 30.44 -12.47
C ILE A 928 17.92 31.25 -11.90
N LEU A 929 18.88 30.55 -11.31
CA LEU A 929 20.17 31.08 -10.94
C LEU A 929 21.17 30.87 -12.07
N LEU A 930 21.89 31.94 -12.43
CA LEU A 930 22.96 31.97 -13.42
C LEU A 930 24.24 32.48 -12.75
N VAL A 931 25.37 31.88 -13.08
CA VAL A 931 26.70 32.41 -12.71
C VAL A 931 27.40 32.84 -13.98
N THR A 932 27.72 34.13 -14.08
CA THR A 932 28.49 34.69 -15.21
C THR A 932 29.93 34.91 -14.80
N LYS A 933 30.87 34.42 -15.61
CA LYS A 933 32.30 34.68 -15.45
C LYS A 933 32.75 35.70 -16.49
N HIS A 934 33.37 36.78 -16.02
CA HIS A 934 33.95 37.82 -16.86
C HIS A 934 35.43 38.02 -16.49
N ASN A 935 36.32 37.82 -17.46
CA ASN A 935 37.74 38.12 -17.27
C ASN A 935 37.99 39.59 -17.56
N SER A 936 38.40 40.35 -16.56
CA SER A 936 38.86 41.73 -16.76
C SER A 936 40.39 41.79 -16.65
N ARG A 937 41.04 42.39 -17.65
CA ARG A 937 42.48 42.65 -17.66
C ARG A 937 42.73 44.06 -17.13
N SER A 938 43.28 44.17 -15.93
CA SER A 938 43.85 45.42 -15.41
C SER A 938 45.34 45.20 -15.09
N GLY A 939 46.22 45.59 -16.02
CA GLY A 939 47.68 45.38 -15.91
C GLY A 939 48.13 43.93 -16.17
N GLN A 940 49.25 43.49 -15.55
CA GLN A 940 49.82 42.13 -15.68
C GLN A 940 49.06 41.03 -14.91
N LYS A 941 47.97 41.36 -14.19
CA LYS A 941 47.15 40.36 -13.47
C LYS A 941 45.77 40.26 -14.11
N GLU A 942 45.44 39.07 -14.61
CA GLU A 942 44.06 38.72 -14.98
C GLU A 942 43.23 38.54 -13.71
N THR A 943 42.13 39.28 -13.61
CA THR A 943 41.16 39.14 -12.50
C THR A 943 39.85 38.62 -13.06
N CYS A 944 39.45 37.41 -12.63
CA CYS A 944 38.16 36.81 -12.96
C CYS A 944 37.12 37.36 -12.00
N LEU A 945 36.13 38.07 -12.53
CA LEU A 945 34.98 38.56 -11.77
C LEU A 945 33.80 37.63 -12.05
N GLU A 946 33.23 37.08 -10.99
CA GLU A 946 32.08 36.18 -11.05
C GLU A 946 30.87 36.90 -10.45
N ASN A 947 29.78 37.00 -11.23
CA ASN A 947 28.51 37.55 -10.77
C ASN A 947 27.47 36.45 -10.68
N ILE A 948 26.65 36.51 -9.64
CA ILE A 948 25.52 35.63 -9.42
C ILE A 948 24.26 36.41 -9.81
N ILE A 949 23.46 35.84 -10.70
CA ILE A 949 22.25 36.44 -11.26
C ILE A 949 21.07 35.51 -10.98
N ILE A 950 19.99 36.05 -10.42
CA ILE A 950 18.70 35.36 -10.31
C ILE A 950 17.74 35.97 -11.31
N LEU A 951 17.22 35.16 -12.21
CA LEU A 951 16.32 35.55 -13.28
C LEU A 951 14.91 35.00 -13.02
N ASP A 952 13.91 35.88 -13.01
CA ASP A 952 12.50 35.50 -13.10
C ASP A 952 12.11 35.33 -14.58
N LEU A 953 11.55 34.18 -14.92
CA LEU A 953 11.25 33.79 -16.30
C LEU A 953 9.95 34.41 -16.84
N GLU A 954 9.04 34.85 -15.98
CA GLU A 954 7.75 35.42 -16.39
C GLU A 954 7.87 36.92 -16.63
N ASP A 955 8.40 37.63 -15.64
CA ASP A 955 8.59 39.09 -15.71
C ASP A 955 9.89 39.48 -16.45
N LEU A 956 10.76 38.50 -16.75
CA LEU A 956 12.10 38.69 -17.32
C LEU A 956 12.95 39.69 -16.51
N THR A 957 12.69 39.77 -15.20
CA THR A 957 13.43 40.61 -14.26
C THR A 957 14.60 39.81 -13.69
N PHE A 958 15.74 40.47 -13.46
CA PHE A 958 16.87 39.83 -12.81
C PHE A 958 17.40 40.63 -11.62
N HIS A 959 17.98 39.91 -10.66
CA HIS A 959 18.79 40.45 -9.58
C HIS A 959 20.22 39.94 -9.74
N SER A 960 21.18 40.85 -9.93
CA SER A 960 22.60 40.54 -10.05
C SER A 960 23.36 41.09 -8.85
N PHE A 961 24.28 40.30 -8.30
CA PHE A 961 25.23 40.73 -7.29
C PHE A 961 26.62 40.10 -7.54
N PRO A 962 27.71 40.82 -7.22
CA PRO A 962 29.05 40.28 -7.34
C PRO A 962 29.28 39.17 -6.32
N SER A 963 30.14 38.21 -6.66
CA SER A 963 30.59 37.18 -5.71
C SER A 963 31.06 37.82 -4.39
N PRO A 964 30.52 37.40 -3.23
CA PRO A 964 30.91 37.93 -1.93
C PRO A 964 32.42 37.82 -1.63
N MET A 965 33.09 36.82 -2.21
CA MET A 965 34.53 36.62 -2.06
C MET A 965 35.28 36.88 -3.37
N LYS A 966 36.45 37.53 -3.27
CA LYS A 966 37.43 37.65 -4.37
C LYS A 966 38.23 36.36 -4.58
N LYS A 967 37.56 35.21 -4.49
CA LYS A 967 38.12 33.86 -4.65
C LYS A 967 37.38 33.16 -5.80
N ALA A 968 37.99 32.13 -6.38
CA ALA A 968 37.36 31.37 -7.45
C ALA A 968 36.22 30.50 -6.90
N LEU A 969 35.03 30.65 -7.48
CA LEU A 969 33.85 29.87 -7.14
C LEU A 969 33.99 28.44 -7.69
N THR A 970 33.85 27.45 -6.81
CA THR A 970 33.96 26.02 -7.14
C THR A 970 32.59 25.42 -7.45
N SER A 971 31.58 25.72 -6.63
CA SER A 971 30.21 25.26 -6.80
C SER A 971 29.21 26.29 -6.30
N VAL A 972 28.00 26.25 -6.86
CA VAL A 972 26.84 27.00 -6.36
C VAL A 972 25.63 26.10 -6.38
N ASN A 973 24.95 26.05 -5.24
CA ASN A 973 23.70 25.32 -5.07
C ASN A 973 22.64 26.28 -4.51
N VAL A 974 21.39 26.10 -4.95
CA VAL A 974 20.26 26.90 -4.47
C VAL A 974 19.40 26.00 -3.60
N HIS A 975 19.08 26.49 -2.42
CA HIS A 975 18.12 25.89 -1.52
C HIS A 975 16.72 26.39 -1.83
N PHE A 976 15.70 25.60 -1.47
CA PHE A 976 14.33 25.85 -1.88
C PHE A 976 13.70 27.11 -1.27
N ASP A 977 14.19 27.57 -0.12
CA ASP A 977 13.75 28.83 0.50
C ASP A 977 14.35 30.07 -0.18
N GLY A 978 15.14 29.88 -1.24
CA GLY A 978 15.81 30.93 -1.99
C GLY A 978 17.22 31.24 -1.49
N ARG A 979 17.73 30.57 -0.44
CA ARG A 979 19.12 30.71 -0.02
C ARG A 979 20.06 30.12 -1.07
N ILE A 980 21.16 30.80 -1.34
CA ILE A 980 22.21 30.34 -2.25
C ILE A 980 23.41 29.94 -1.41
N ILE A 981 23.93 28.74 -1.62
CA ILE A 981 25.19 28.30 -1.03
C ILE A 981 26.26 28.31 -2.11
N ALA A 982 27.28 29.13 -1.88
CA ALA A 982 28.45 29.26 -2.73
C ALA A 982 29.69 28.70 -2.01
N THR A 983 30.45 27.87 -2.71
CA THR A 983 31.73 27.33 -2.20
C THR A 983 32.90 27.91 -2.97
N TYR A 984 34.04 28.08 -2.29
CA TYR A 984 35.22 28.72 -2.84
C TYR A 984 36.48 27.89 -2.63
N ALA A 985 37.40 28.00 -3.59
CA ALA A 985 38.78 27.53 -3.44
C ALA A 985 39.63 28.60 -2.73
N LEU A 986 40.52 28.19 -1.82
CA LEU A 986 41.28 29.13 -1.00
C LEU A 986 42.64 29.44 -1.63
N SER A 987 42.95 30.74 -1.75
CA SER A 987 44.26 31.21 -2.18
C SER A 987 45.12 31.59 -0.97
N ASN A 988 46.13 30.79 -0.63
CA ASN A 988 47.30 31.04 0.26
C ASN A 988 47.13 31.85 1.59
N GLU A 989 45.94 32.25 2.02
CA GLU A 989 45.69 33.05 3.22
C GLU A 989 45.24 32.20 4.42
N LYS A 990 45.51 32.69 5.65
CA LYS A 990 45.40 31.94 6.92
C LYS A 990 43.96 31.73 7.47
N LYS A 991 42.91 32.15 6.78
CA LYS A 991 41.51 32.04 7.28
C LYS A 991 40.71 31.02 6.48
N ASN A 992 40.05 30.07 7.16
CA ASN A 992 39.29 28.93 6.60
C ASN A 992 37.91 29.30 6.02
N GLU A 993 37.76 30.51 5.49
CA GLU A 993 36.51 31.01 4.92
C GLU A 993 36.33 30.48 3.48
N THR A 994 35.66 29.32 3.36
CA THR A 994 35.46 28.59 2.08
C THR A 994 33.99 28.37 1.69
N LEU A 995 33.05 28.75 2.56
CA LEU A 995 31.61 28.53 2.37
C LEU A 995 30.84 29.81 2.67
N VAL A 996 29.94 30.21 1.76
CA VAL A 996 29.09 31.40 1.94
C VAL A 996 27.63 31.02 1.71
N ILE A 997 26.77 31.43 2.66
CA ILE A 997 25.33 31.32 2.55
C ILE A 997 24.77 32.71 2.27
N ILE A 998 24.04 32.85 1.18
CA ILE A 998 23.43 34.10 0.72
C ILE A 998 21.92 33.95 0.87
N SER A 999 21.31 34.79 1.70
CA SER A 999 19.89 34.73 2.04
C SER A 999 19.14 35.95 1.49
N PRO A 1000 17.93 35.77 0.95
CA PRO A 1000 17.07 36.89 0.57
C PRO A 1000 16.44 37.51 1.83
N SER A 1001 16.57 38.83 2.01
CA SER A 1001 15.82 39.61 3.00
C SER A 1001 14.80 40.53 2.30
N GLN A 1002 13.79 41.04 3.03
CA GLN A 1002 12.56 41.64 2.45
C GLN A 1002 12.80 42.71 1.36
N LYS A 1003 13.95 43.40 1.36
CA LYS A 1003 14.35 44.38 0.34
C LYS A 1003 15.83 44.33 -0.07
N SER A 1004 16.61 43.36 0.43
CA SER A 1004 18.06 43.28 0.19
C SER A 1004 18.54 41.82 0.24
N TRP A 1005 19.75 41.58 -0.25
CA TRP A 1005 20.40 40.28 -0.11
C TRP A 1005 21.46 40.37 0.98
N GLU A 1006 21.53 39.34 1.83
CA GLU A 1006 22.50 39.25 2.91
C GLU A 1006 23.33 37.99 2.74
N PHE A 1007 24.58 38.01 3.21
CA PHE A 1007 25.40 36.80 3.23
C PHE A 1007 26.10 36.58 4.55
N GLN A 1008 26.35 35.31 4.84
CA GLN A 1008 27.03 34.80 6.02
C GLN A 1008 28.20 33.93 5.58
N ILE A 1009 29.35 34.10 6.24
CA ILE A 1009 30.55 33.31 5.97
C ILE A 1009 30.68 32.20 7.01
N LEU A 1010 30.82 30.99 6.51
CA LEU A 1010 31.02 29.77 7.30
C LEU A 1010 32.36 29.14 6.98
N ASP A 1011 32.88 28.43 7.98
CA ASP A 1011 34.08 27.62 7.83
C ASP A 1011 33.65 26.20 7.43
N SER A 1012 34.26 25.65 6.38
CA SER A 1012 34.02 24.28 5.91
C SER A 1012 35.33 23.51 5.89
N HIS A 1013 36.08 23.50 4.79
CA HIS A 1013 37.39 22.85 4.70
C HIS A 1013 38.55 23.85 4.82
N GLY A 1014 39.70 23.39 5.31
CA GLY A 1014 40.87 24.25 5.52
C GLY A 1014 41.59 24.71 4.25
N LYS A 1015 41.39 24.03 3.11
CA LYS A 1015 42.01 24.42 1.83
C LYS A 1015 40.99 24.67 0.73
N ASP A 1016 40.31 23.65 0.21
CA ASP A 1016 39.38 23.86 -0.91
C ASP A 1016 38.08 23.14 -0.61
N THR A 1017 36.94 23.83 -0.73
CA THR A 1017 35.63 23.21 -0.70
C THR A 1017 35.16 23.02 -2.14
N GLU A 1018 35.06 21.78 -2.59
CA GLU A 1018 34.81 21.41 -3.99
C GLU A 1018 33.32 21.48 -4.34
N ASP A 1019 32.45 20.94 -3.48
CA ASP A 1019 31.00 20.90 -3.69
C ASP A 1019 30.25 20.83 -2.36
N CYS A 1020 28.96 21.16 -2.38
CA CYS A 1020 28.09 21.11 -1.21
C CYS A 1020 26.71 20.53 -1.53
N LEU A 1021 26.03 20.00 -0.52
CA LEU A 1021 24.70 19.45 -0.61
C LEU A 1021 23.93 19.70 0.69
N ILE A 1022 22.68 20.16 0.59
CA ILE A 1022 21.76 20.17 1.74
C ILE A 1022 20.96 18.88 1.76
N MET A 1023 20.80 18.30 2.95
CA MET A 1023 19.92 17.17 3.22
C MET A 1023 19.18 17.41 4.55
N GLY A 1024 17.97 17.98 4.46
CA GLY A 1024 17.18 18.37 5.63
C GLY A 1024 17.92 19.43 6.47
N PRO A 1025 18.20 19.19 7.77
CA PRO A 1025 19.00 20.09 8.60
C PRO A 1025 20.52 19.99 8.38
N LYS A 1026 20.99 18.99 7.62
CA LYS A 1026 22.42 18.75 7.39
C LYS A 1026 22.92 19.51 6.17
N LEU A 1027 24.04 20.20 6.31
CA LEU A 1027 24.83 20.75 5.20
C LEU A 1027 26.09 19.89 5.03
N ILE A 1028 26.23 19.23 3.88
CA ILE A 1028 27.30 18.28 3.64
C ILE A 1028 28.23 18.87 2.60
N THR A 1029 29.52 18.87 2.91
CA THR A 1029 30.57 19.50 2.08
C THR A 1029 31.66 18.48 1.80
N CYS A 1030 32.28 18.56 0.61
CA CYS A 1030 33.45 17.77 0.28
C CYS A 1030 34.60 18.67 -0.17
N GLY A 1031 35.83 18.29 0.16
CA GLY A 1031 36.96 19.18 -0.05
C GLY A 1031 38.32 18.61 0.36
N THR A 1032 39.30 19.51 0.42
CA THR A 1032 40.66 19.24 0.91
C THR A 1032 40.97 20.07 2.14
N GLU A 1033 41.64 19.43 3.11
CA GLU A 1033 42.13 20.06 4.33
C GLU A 1033 43.55 20.65 4.14
N VAL A 1034 44.03 21.36 5.17
CA VAL A 1034 45.36 22.00 5.17
C VAL A 1034 46.50 20.99 5.04
N ASP A 1035 46.33 19.81 5.63
CA ASP A 1035 47.29 18.70 5.55
C ASP A 1035 47.26 17.95 4.21
N GLY A 1036 46.36 18.33 3.29
CA GLY A 1036 46.18 17.70 2.00
C GLY A 1036 45.27 16.47 2.02
N SER A 1037 44.69 16.11 3.16
CA SER A 1037 43.68 15.06 3.24
C SER A 1037 42.39 15.49 2.52
N HIS A 1038 41.67 14.52 1.96
CA HIS A 1038 40.37 14.70 1.34
C HIS A 1038 39.28 14.20 2.27
N THR A 1039 38.29 15.03 2.57
CA THR A 1039 37.27 14.74 3.57
C THR A 1039 35.87 15.09 3.08
N VAL A 1040 34.88 14.47 3.71
CA VAL A 1040 33.48 14.90 3.69
C VAL A 1040 33.12 15.38 5.10
N ARG A 1041 32.69 16.63 5.22
CA ARG A 1041 32.26 17.24 6.49
C ARG A 1041 30.74 17.35 6.55
N VAL A 1042 30.16 16.99 7.70
CA VAL A 1042 28.73 17.15 7.98
C VAL A 1042 28.54 18.32 8.94
N LEU A 1043 27.85 19.35 8.48
CA LEU A 1043 27.62 20.62 9.16
C LEU A 1043 26.12 20.81 9.50
N GLY A 1044 25.83 21.72 10.43
CA GLY A 1044 24.47 22.15 10.76
C GLY A 1044 24.43 23.38 11.67
N THR A 1045 23.23 23.78 12.11
CA THR A 1045 23.07 24.87 13.09
C THR A 1045 23.61 24.46 14.46
N ASP A 1046 24.02 25.41 15.30
CA ASP A 1046 24.56 25.12 16.64
C ASP A 1046 23.59 24.28 17.48
N VAL A 1047 22.29 24.60 17.45
CA VAL A 1047 21.24 23.84 18.16
C VAL A 1047 21.16 22.40 17.65
N TYR A 1048 21.15 22.22 16.32
CA TYR A 1048 21.10 20.90 15.70
C TYR A 1048 22.35 20.08 16.04
N VAL A 1049 23.54 20.67 15.88
CA VAL A 1049 24.84 20.03 16.13
C VAL A 1049 24.93 19.54 17.56
N ARG A 1050 24.62 20.38 18.56
CA ARG A 1050 24.64 19.97 19.98
C ARG A 1050 23.65 18.85 20.26
N THR A 1051 22.44 18.95 19.71
CA THR A 1051 21.39 17.94 19.91
C THR A 1051 21.79 16.60 19.31
N GLU A 1052 22.37 16.62 18.10
CA GLU A 1052 22.74 15.40 17.39
C GLU A 1052 24.02 14.77 17.95
N LEU A 1053 25.03 15.57 18.31
CA LEU A 1053 26.24 15.08 18.98
C LEU A 1053 25.91 14.38 20.29
N ASN A 1054 25.02 14.96 21.12
CA ASN A 1054 24.60 14.33 22.38
C ASN A 1054 23.97 12.94 22.15
N LYS A 1055 23.17 12.77 21.08
CA LYS A 1055 22.61 11.47 20.72
C LYS A 1055 23.69 10.49 20.27
N LEU A 1056 24.60 10.94 19.40
CA LEU A 1056 25.65 10.10 18.83
C LEU A 1056 26.65 9.63 19.90
N ILE A 1057 27.01 10.51 20.86
CA ILE A 1057 27.89 10.18 22.00
C ILE A 1057 27.19 9.18 22.95
N ALA A 1058 25.92 9.41 23.30
CA ALA A 1058 25.17 8.49 24.15
C ALA A 1058 25.02 7.08 23.53
N LEU A 1059 25.01 6.99 22.18
CA LEU A 1059 24.99 5.72 21.46
C LEU A 1059 26.37 5.04 21.41
N SER A 1060 27.47 5.80 21.40
CA SER A 1060 28.82 5.23 21.47
C SER A 1060 29.14 4.65 22.84
N ASP A 1061 28.68 5.30 23.92
CA ASP A 1061 28.96 4.86 25.30
C ASP A 1061 28.16 3.60 25.71
N ARG A 1062 27.10 3.24 24.98
CA ARG A 1062 26.35 1.98 25.18
C ARG A 1062 26.98 0.78 24.46
N ARG A 1063 27.97 1.00 23.59
CA ARG A 1063 28.67 -0.04 22.83
C ARG A 1063 30.09 -0.33 23.36
N SER A 1064 30.57 0.45 24.32
CA SER A 1064 31.72 0.14 25.18
C SER A 1064 31.25 -0.59 26.44
#